data_AF-A0AA35QD63-F1
#
_entry.id   AF-A0AA35QD63-F1
#
_cell.length_a   1.000
_cell.length_b   1.000
_cell.length_c   1.000
_cell.angle_alpha   90.00
_cell.angle_beta   90.00
_cell.angle_gamma   90.00
#
_symmetry.space_group_name_H-M   'P 1'
#
loop_
_entity.id
_entity.type
_entity.pdbx_description
1 polymer ?
#
loop_
_entity_poly.entity_id
_entity_poly.type
_entity_poly.pdbx_seq_one_letter_code
_entity_poly.pdbx_strand_id
1 'polypeptide(L)'
;MQPDLKSSIAVFGPTASGKTKLRVAMAKPFLGEVVSVDSLRCYRPGDIVTAKPRAEEMQGVPHHIIDYLEGDEEPHDFVSMAAEKMDDIASRGKLPILVGGSTSLTIPLLLEAFKRRANEMLEMGLLDELAELKHLQQTLLGDEPNFDRGIWKAIGYSEFYSYLQSDTSTDEHGVLTQNALTSMFVNTLRRGASSGNDPAHIEEAKALAHALHRNGIKLVYGGGTTGIMGGIAGTLVELSGPNAIHGIIPAALARYEEEVTKECADPSRFGTRTVVRDMHTRKRLIVKSVLDGAPGSGFVALNGGYGTMKELLEVATWYQLGIHFASSISSAPQVLRQGLADTLRDIPYLAGEITDQEHPKGSIALSERDASVDDLFRVRDLSAAADYKDLRAHNFSPSSLKGLDFFLEDLVSSGRRPTFRAVFLLMNGGSVLSVSVHHSTTDITGFGALLKIWASHCSSHSSQPIGFSADWLDRRALLPSNYVALDAAQINLPTLLHREVADGVKKAGGHDDPNHLETLVFKLSSDALRSLKGEVIKHLDTDEVPWVSTSDVLYGLLWAAVTYAEDQERMSAATLDPGQQGISGRNTVRQMRFPVNVRSRLRPPLPKNYLGSAFVVALATVDNTDLIDIITKDAEASITALARVAATIRKSILTINNKAVEEVVGFLAAQDDLTGLKLGKQAADVSIVSWADESVYELDWGKEIGRCEA
;
A
#
# COMPACT_ATOMS: atom_id res chain seq x y z
N MET A 1 2.12 29.37 36.40
CA MET A 1 1.36 29.14 35.15
C MET A 1 1.38 30.42 34.35
N GLN A 2 2.33 30.55 33.44
CA GLN A 2 2.31 31.56 32.38
C GLN A 2 1.47 31.02 31.21
N PRO A 3 0.77 31.88 30.44
CA PRO A 3 -0.11 31.42 29.38
C PRO A 3 0.70 30.89 28.18
N ASP A 4 0.45 29.63 27.80
CA ASP A 4 0.81 29.06 26.50
C ASP A 4 0.32 29.97 25.38
N LEU A 5 1.18 30.29 24.40
CA LEU A 5 0.77 30.95 23.17
C LEU A 5 -0.14 30.02 22.36
N LYS A 6 -1.44 30.11 22.62
CA LYS A 6 -2.49 29.48 21.80
C LYS A 6 -2.50 30.14 20.42
N SER A 7 -2.09 29.37 19.41
CA SER A 7 -2.36 29.48 17.96
C SER A 7 -2.83 30.85 17.43
N SER A 8 -2.06 31.48 16.53
CA SER A 8 -2.48 32.69 15.79
C SER A 8 -2.50 32.43 14.28
N ILE A 9 -3.29 33.20 13.53
CA ILE A 9 -3.37 33.11 12.06
C ILE A 9 -2.93 34.43 11.44
N ALA A 10 -2.06 34.39 10.43
CA ALA A 10 -1.58 35.59 9.75
C ALA A 10 -1.91 35.58 8.25
N VAL A 11 -2.46 36.69 7.74
CA VAL A 11 -2.92 36.87 6.35
C VAL A 11 -2.24 38.09 5.74
N PHE A 12 -1.25 37.86 4.88
CA PHE A 12 -0.42 38.91 4.28
C PHE A 12 -0.63 39.06 2.76
N GLY A 13 -0.47 40.27 2.23
CA GLY A 13 -0.50 40.52 0.77
C GLY A 13 -0.62 42.00 0.40
N PRO A 14 -0.37 42.36 -0.87
CA PRO A 14 -0.41 43.75 -1.35
C PRO A 14 -1.81 44.37 -1.29
N THR A 15 -1.92 45.70 -1.17
CA THR A 15 -3.22 46.42 -1.13
C THR A 15 -4.14 45.99 -2.28
N ALA A 16 -5.46 45.87 -2.02
CA ALA A 16 -6.49 45.35 -2.94
C ALA A 16 -6.46 43.84 -3.28
N SER A 17 -5.62 43.02 -2.64
CA SER A 17 -5.58 41.55 -2.85
C SER A 17 -6.72 40.73 -2.20
N GLY A 18 -7.84 41.36 -1.83
CA GLY A 18 -8.99 40.65 -1.25
C GLY A 18 -8.91 40.28 0.24
N LYS A 19 -7.84 40.68 0.96
CA LYS A 19 -7.62 40.39 2.41
C LYS A 19 -8.80 40.77 3.30
N THR A 20 -9.52 41.85 2.97
CA THR A 20 -10.63 42.37 3.77
C THR A 20 -11.81 41.38 3.86
N LYS A 21 -12.11 40.66 2.77
CA LYS A 21 -13.16 39.63 2.77
C LYS A 21 -12.68 38.33 3.42
N LEU A 22 -11.42 37.95 3.17
CA LEU A 22 -10.82 36.73 3.70
C LEU A 22 -10.71 36.75 5.23
N ARG A 23 -10.27 37.87 5.83
CA ARG A 23 -10.11 37.97 7.29
C ARG A 23 -11.41 37.87 8.08
N VAL A 24 -12.52 38.39 7.54
CA VAL A 24 -13.85 38.34 8.18
C VAL A 24 -14.46 36.95 8.04
N ALA A 25 -14.27 36.30 6.88
CA ALA A 25 -14.69 34.91 6.67
C ALA A 25 -13.94 33.94 7.60
N MET A 26 -12.68 34.22 7.93
CA MET A 26 -11.89 33.43 8.88
C MET A 26 -12.22 33.76 10.34
N ALA A 27 -12.53 35.02 10.68
CA ALA A 27 -12.82 35.39 12.06
C ALA A 27 -14.16 34.85 12.59
N LYS A 28 -15.19 34.75 11.72
CA LYS A 28 -16.55 34.38 12.13
C LYS A 28 -16.71 32.97 12.72
N PRO A 29 -16.15 31.89 12.12
CA PRO A 29 -16.29 30.54 12.65
C PRO A 29 -15.51 30.31 13.95
N PHE A 30 -14.44 31.08 14.18
CA PHE A 30 -13.50 30.88 15.29
C PHE A 30 -13.60 31.94 16.40
N LEU A 31 -14.67 32.77 16.40
CA LEU A 31 -14.84 33.90 17.33
C LEU A 31 -13.59 34.81 17.39
N GLY A 32 -12.88 34.94 16.27
CA GLY A 32 -11.59 35.61 16.18
C GLY A 32 -11.70 37.13 16.06
N GLU A 33 -10.62 37.83 16.39
CA GLU A 33 -10.51 39.28 16.29
C GLU A 33 -9.30 39.66 15.41
N VAL A 34 -9.44 40.72 14.60
CA VAL A 34 -8.44 41.09 13.60
C VAL A 34 -7.47 42.14 14.16
N VAL A 35 -6.16 41.90 14.07
CA VAL A 35 -5.11 42.89 14.37
C VAL A 35 -4.50 43.38 13.06
N SER A 36 -4.65 44.66 12.75
CA SER A 36 -4.16 45.25 11.50
C SER A 36 -2.65 45.51 11.56
N VAL A 37 -1.92 45.13 10.50
CA VAL A 37 -0.46 45.34 10.33
C VAL A 37 -0.19 46.10 9.04
N ASP A 38 -0.83 47.27 8.90
CA ASP A 38 -0.79 48.11 7.71
C ASP A 38 -0.49 49.55 8.13
N SER A 39 0.68 50.04 7.72
CA SER A 39 1.27 51.31 8.20
C SER A 39 0.46 52.55 7.83
N LEU A 40 -0.51 52.42 6.91
CA LEU A 40 -1.34 53.54 6.45
C LEU A 40 -2.75 53.54 7.03
N ARG A 41 -3.15 52.49 7.76
CA ARG A 41 -4.52 52.34 8.30
C ARG A 41 -4.65 52.70 9.79
N CYS A 42 -3.55 53.07 10.43
CA CYS A 42 -3.51 53.56 11.81
C CYS A 42 -4.04 55.00 11.97
N TYR A 43 -4.06 55.80 10.89
CA TYR A 43 -4.44 57.22 10.88
C TYR A 43 -5.94 57.45 10.73
N ARG A 44 -6.55 58.37 11.49
CA ARG A 44 -7.99 58.71 11.37
C ARG A 44 -8.42 59.33 10.04
N PRO A 45 -7.73 60.33 9.43
CA PRO A 45 -8.11 60.84 8.12
C PRO A 45 -7.69 59.88 6.97
N GLY A 46 -8.47 59.82 5.87
CA GLY A 46 -8.02 59.20 4.60
C GLY A 46 -8.67 57.89 4.15
N ASP A 47 -9.89 57.57 4.63
CA ASP A 47 -10.57 56.27 4.46
C ASP A 47 -10.60 55.70 3.03
N ILE A 48 -10.75 56.57 2.02
CA ILE A 48 -10.82 56.18 0.60
C ILE A 48 -9.42 55.86 0.06
N VAL A 49 -8.40 56.63 0.45
CA VAL A 49 -7.02 56.51 -0.10
C VAL A 49 -6.28 55.33 0.53
N THR A 50 -6.55 55.02 1.80
CA THR A 50 -5.89 53.93 2.55
C THR A 50 -6.69 52.62 2.55
N ALA A 51 -7.82 52.60 1.82
CA ALA A 51 -8.72 51.46 1.66
C ALA A 51 -9.10 50.83 3.01
N LYS A 52 -9.54 51.66 3.97
CA LYS A 52 -9.98 51.17 5.28
C LYS A 52 -11.29 50.39 5.14
N PRO A 53 -11.46 49.30 5.92
CA PRO A 53 -12.72 48.57 5.94
C PRO A 53 -13.88 49.44 6.42
N ARG A 54 -15.00 49.39 5.71
CA ARG A 54 -16.27 49.98 6.18
C ARG A 54 -16.95 49.06 7.21
N ALA A 55 -17.84 49.61 8.04
CA ALA A 55 -18.59 48.83 9.03
C ALA A 55 -19.34 47.63 8.41
N GLU A 56 -19.90 47.83 7.20
CA GLU A 56 -20.56 46.79 6.39
C GLU A 56 -19.60 45.65 5.98
N GLU A 57 -18.32 45.96 5.74
CA GLU A 57 -17.29 45.00 5.34
C GLU A 57 -16.69 44.26 6.55
N MET A 58 -16.68 44.88 7.73
CA MET A 58 -16.23 44.25 8.97
C MET A 58 -17.22 43.20 9.51
N GLN A 59 -18.51 43.32 9.15
CA GLN A 59 -19.58 42.37 9.49
C GLN A 59 -19.63 41.98 10.98
N GLY A 60 -19.37 42.95 11.87
CA GLY A 60 -19.40 42.77 13.33
C GLY A 60 -18.12 42.19 13.96
N VAL A 61 -17.07 41.90 13.17
CA VAL A 61 -15.78 41.41 13.69
C VAL A 61 -14.92 42.58 14.19
N PRO A 62 -14.44 42.58 15.46
CA PRO A 62 -13.55 43.62 15.98
C PRO A 62 -12.24 43.70 15.20
N HIS A 63 -11.84 44.92 14.83
CA HIS A 63 -10.55 45.22 14.19
C HIS A 63 -9.75 46.17 15.08
N HIS A 64 -8.53 45.78 15.42
CA HIS A 64 -7.62 46.49 16.31
C HIS A 64 -6.48 47.14 15.52
N ILE A 65 -5.87 48.18 16.10
CA ILE A 65 -4.74 48.92 15.51
C ILE A 65 -5.13 49.58 14.17
N ILE A 66 -6.33 50.17 14.17
CA ILE A 66 -6.86 51.05 13.12
C ILE A 66 -7.35 52.35 13.78
N ASP A 67 -7.28 53.48 13.08
CA ASP A 67 -7.86 54.78 13.51
C ASP A 67 -7.43 55.30 14.90
N TYR A 68 -6.20 54.99 15.33
CA TYR A 68 -5.70 55.36 16.65
C TYR A 68 -4.72 56.54 16.66
N LEU A 69 -4.26 57.02 15.49
CA LEU A 69 -3.36 58.18 15.33
C LEU A 69 -4.03 59.32 14.55
N GLU A 70 -3.71 60.56 14.89
CA GLU A 70 -4.04 61.74 14.06
C GLU A 70 -3.02 61.94 12.93
N GLY A 71 -3.40 62.66 11.87
CA GLY A 71 -2.65 62.70 10.60
C GLY A 71 -1.23 63.28 10.66
N ASP A 72 -0.86 63.94 11.76
CA ASP A 72 0.44 64.54 12.03
C ASP A 72 1.30 63.76 13.05
N GLU A 73 0.81 62.63 13.57
CA GLU A 73 1.50 61.79 14.54
C GLU A 73 2.31 60.65 13.87
N GLU A 74 3.53 60.38 14.34
CA GLU A 74 4.32 59.24 13.85
C GLU A 74 4.02 57.96 14.67
N PRO A 75 3.87 56.79 14.02
CA PRO A 75 3.60 55.54 14.71
C PRO A 75 4.84 55.04 15.45
N HIS A 76 4.85 55.21 16.76
CA HIS A 76 5.87 54.64 17.66
C HIS A 76 5.34 53.31 18.26
N ASP A 77 6.24 52.34 18.48
CA ASP A 77 5.95 51.08 19.19
C ASP A 77 4.88 50.13 18.60
N PHE A 78 4.66 50.21 17.29
CA PHE A 78 3.67 49.40 16.54
C PHE A 78 3.76 47.88 16.84
N VAL A 79 4.98 47.36 16.97
CA VAL A 79 5.24 45.92 17.20
C VAL A 79 4.83 45.51 18.62
N SER A 80 5.13 46.33 19.63
CA SER A 80 4.72 46.07 21.02
C SER A 80 3.20 46.10 21.15
N MET A 81 2.55 47.11 20.56
CA MET A 81 1.09 47.22 20.57
C MET A 81 0.40 46.05 19.87
N ALA A 82 0.94 45.57 18.74
CA ALA A 82 0.42 44.40 18.05
C ALA A 82 0.54 43.13 18.89
N ALA A 83 1.69 42.93 19.55
CA ALA A 83 1.91 41.80 20.44
C ALA A 83 0.97 41.84 21.66
N GLU A 84 0.86 42.99 22.33
CA GLU A 84 -0.04 43.17 23.48
C GLU A 84 -1.50 42.91 23.12
N LYS A 85 -1.95 43.36 21.94
CA LYS A 85 -3.32 43.10 21.48
C LYS A 85 -3.55 41.64 21.15
N MET A 86 -2.56 40.94 20.61
CA MET A 86 -2.66 39.49 20.40
C MET A 86 -2.81 38.74 21.72
N ASP A 87 -2.02 39.11 22.72
CA ASP A 87 -2.05 38.49 24.05
C ASP A 87 -3.37 38.79 24.76
N ASP A 88 -3.89 40.02 24.66
CA ASP A 88 -5.21 40.41 25.16
C ASP A 88 -6.35 39.59 24.51
N ILE A 89 -6.34 39.45 23.17
CA ILE A 89 -7.32 38.63 22.44
C ILE A 89 -7.24 37.15 22.85
N ALA A 90 -6.03 36.60 22.93
CA ALA A 90 -5.79 35.22 23.31
C ALA A 90 -6.18 34.95 24.78
N SER A 91 -5.95 35.91 25.69
CA SER A 91 -6.35 35.83 27.10
C SER A 91 -7.86 35.75 27.29
N ARG A 92 -8.64 36.32 26.36
CA ARG A 92 -10.10 36.18 26.29
C ARG A 92 -10.58 34.87 25.64
N GLY A 93 -9.66 33.97 25.29
CA GLY A 93 -9.96 32.70 24.63
C GLY A 93 -10.37 32.82 23.16
N LYS A 94 -10.08 33.97 22.53
CA LYS A 94 -10.41 34.25 21.13
C LYS A 94 -9.17 34.13 20.25
N LEU A 95 -9.37 33.92 18.95
CA LEU A 95 -8.29 33.74 17.98
C LEU A 95 -7.77 35.09 17.44
N PRO A 96 -6.52 35.49 17.69
CA PRO A 96 -5.94 36.68 17.06
C PRO A 96 -5.58 36.40 15.58
N ILE A 97 -6.10 37.26 14.69
CA ILE A 97 -5.88 37.17 13.24
C ILE A 97 -5.12 38.40 12.74
N LEU A 98 -3.84 38.24 12.39
CA LEU A 98 -2.99 39.34 11.92
C LEU A 98 -3.19 39.56 10.43
N VAL A 99 -3.46 40.81 10.01
CA VAL A 99 -3.74 41.11 8.60
C VAL A 99 -3.03 42.37 8.17
N GLY A 100 -2.14 42.27 7.19
CA GLY A 100 -1.30 43.39 6.79
C GLY A 100 -0.59 43.26 5.45
N GLY A 101 0.14 44.31 5.10
CA GLY A 101 0.91 44.39 3.84
C GLY A 101 2.24 45.14 3.95
N SER A 102 2.54 45.79 5.08
CA SER A 102 3.77 46.57 5.26
C SER A 102 4.92 45.68 5.69
N THR A 103 5.85 45.43 4.76
CA THR A 103 7.04 44.60 4.98
C THR A 103 7.93 45.15 6.11
N SER A 104 8.00 46.48 6.27
CA SER A 104 8.73 47.18 7.34
C SER A 104 8.20 46.90 8.76
N LEU A 105 6.93 46.49 8.90
CA LEU A 105 6.32 46.12 10.18
C LEU A 105 6.23 44.60 10.38
N THR A 106 6.25 43.83 9.28
CA THR A 106 6.11 42.36 9.29
C THR A 106 7.43 41.65 9.65
N ILE A 107 8.58 42.18 9.19
CA ILE A 107 9.89 41.58 9.45
C ILE A 107 10.29 41.63 10.94
N PRO A 108 10.09 42.74 11.68
CA PRO A 108 10.36 42.79 13.12
C PRO A 108 9.49 41.82 13.96
N LEU A 109 8.22 41.61 13.60
CA LEU A 109 7.32 40.65 14.26
C LEU A 109 7.77 39.19 14.06
N LEU A 110 8.28 38.86 12.87
CA LEU A 110 8.87 37.54 12.60
C LEU A 110 10.18 37.35 13.37
N LEU A 111 11.03 38.38 13.43
CA LEU A 111 12.28 38.35 14.20
C LEU A 111 12.02 38.10 15.70
N GLU A 112 10.97 38.70 16.26
CA GLU A 112 10.61 38.48 17.67
C GLU A 112 10.04 37.07 17.93
N ALA A 113 9.24 36.54 16.99
CA ALA A 113 8.77 35.16 17.06
C ALA A 113 9.91 34.13 16.94
N PHE A 114 10.92 34.39 16.12
CA PHE A 114 12.11 33.55 15.99
C PHE A 114 13.02 33.61 17.22
N LYS A 115 13.22 34.80 17.80
CA LYS A 115 13.95 34.95 19.07
C LYS A 115 13.27 34.19 20.22
N ARG A 116 11.95 34.32 20.34
CA ARG A 116 11.16 33.58 21.33
C ARG A 116 11.30 32.07 21.17
N ARG A 117 11.21 31.56 19.94
CA ARG A 117 11.39 30.13 19.64
C ARG A 117 12.82 29.65 19.95
N ALA A 118 13.84 30.45 19.67
CA ALA A 118 15.22 30.12 20.01
C ALA A 118 15.43 30.10 21.54
N ASN A 119 14.79 31.01 22.28
CA ASN A 119 14.80 31.00 23.74
C ASN A 119 14.06 29.78 24.32
N GLU A 120 12.90 29.41 23.76
CA GLU A 120 12.19 28.18 24.13
C GLU A 120 13.05 26.92 23.87
N MET A 121 13.81 26.88 22.78
CA MET A 121 14.74 25.78 22.49
C MET A 121 15.87 25.69 23.52
N LEU A 122 16.38 26.83 24.00
CA LEU A 122 17.36 26.85 25.09
C LEU A 122 16.75 26.32 26.40
N GLU A 123 15.50 26.69 26.71
CA GLU A 123 14.77 26.19 27.88
C GLU A 123 14.43 24.69 27.78
N MET A 124 14.30 24.15 26.56
CA MET A 124 14.01 22.73 26.28
C MET A 124 15.24 21.83 26.17
N GLY A 125 16.45 22.33 26.46
CA GLY A 125 17.67 21.50 26.53
C GLY A 125 18.53 21.49 25.26
N LEU A 126 18.44 22.51 24.39
CA LEU A 126 19.31 22.64 23.21
C LEU A 126 20.81 22.50 23.53
N LEU A 127 21.24 23.00 24.70
CA LEU A 127 22.64 22.91 25.12
C LEU A 127 23.05 21.46 25.45
N ASP A 128 22.12 20.66 25.97
CA ASP A 128 22.35 19.24 26.28
C ASP A 128 22.47 18.40 24.99
N GLU A 129 21.61 18.68 24.00
CA GLU A 129 21.68 18.03 22.67
C GLU A 129 22.99 18.37 21.94
N LEU A 130 23.45 19.62 22.03
CA LEU A 130 24.73 20.05 21.46
C LEU A 130 25.93 19.42 22.17
N ALA A 131 25.82 19.17 23.48
CA ALA A 131 26.83 18.45 24.26
C ALA A 131 26.91 16.95 23.89
N GLU A 132 25.76 16.29 23.67
CA GLU A 132 25.71 14.90 23.18
C GLU A 132 26.33 14.77 21.78
N LEU A 133 26.07 15.74 20.90
CA LEU A 133 26.69 15.81 19.56
C LEU A 133 28.22 15.96 19.63
N LYS A 134 28.75 16.76 20.57
CA LYS A 134 30.20 16.83 20.83
C LYS A 134 30.75 15.50 21.35
N HIS A 135 30.04 14.84 22.26
CA HIS A 135 30.46 13.53 22.78
C HIS A 135 30.52 12.47 21.66
N LEU A 136 29.52 12.45 20.77
CA LEU A 136 29.50 11.60 19.57
C LEU A 136 30.65 11.91 18.61
N GLN A 137 30.95 13.19 18.37
CA GLN A 137 32.10 13.63 17.57
C GLN A 137 33.42 13.07 18.13
N GLN A 138 33.65 13.22 19.44
CA GLN A 138 34.87 12.76 20.10
C GLN A 138 34.99 11.23 20.12
N THR A 139 33.87 10.52 20.29
CA THR A 139 33.86 9.05 20.43
C THR A 139 34.01 8.32 19.10
N LEU A 140 33.40 8.84 18.03
CA LEU A 140 33.33 8.13 16.75
C LEU A 140 34.40 8.53 15.74
N LEU A 141 34.91 9.77 15.82
CA LEU A 141 35.65 10.35 14.71
C LEU A 141 37.03 10.90 15.07
N GLY A 142 37.34 11.15 16.35
CA GLY A 142 38.69 11.44 16.85
C GLY A 142 39.36 12.75 16.38
N ASP A 143 38.89 13.36 15.29
CA ASP A 143 39.50 14.52 14.62
C ASP A 143 38.73 15.85 14.87
N GLU A 144 39.42 16.99 14.67
CA GLU A 144 38.78 18.33 14.69
C GLU A 144 37.74 18.47 13.56
N PRO A 145 36.55 19.04 13.83
CA PRO A 145 35.45 19.07 12.88
C PRO A 145 35.68 20.17 11.84
N ASN A 146 35.55 19.80 10.56
CA ASN A 146 35.57 20.76 9.47
C ASN A 146 34.18 21.34 9.24
N PHE A 147 33.92 22.56 9.72
CA PHE A 147 32.61 23.24 9.60
C PHE A 147 32.22 23.64 8.17
N ASP A 148 33.15 23.54 7.22
CA ASP A 148 32.88 23.86 5.82
C ASP A 148 32.31 22.65 5.03
N ARG A 149 32.33 21.42 5.57
CA ARG A 149 31.89 20.19 4.87
C ARG A 149 31.21 19.15 5.80
N GLY A 150 30.30 18.34 5.25
CA GLY A 150 29.70 17.19 5.95
C GLY A 150 28.60 17.54 6.96
N ILE A 151 28.32 16.61 7.90
CA ILE A 151 27.25 16.74 8.91
C ILE A 151 27.45 17.91 9.89
N TRP A 152 28.66 18.47 9.95
CA TRP A 152 29.07 19.56 10.84
C TRP A 152 28.52 20.94 10.45
N LYS A 153 27.82 21.01 9.32
CA LYS A 153 27.11 22.20 8.84
C LYS A 153 25.71 22.35 9.45
N ALA A 154 25.41 21.59 10.50
CA ALA A 154 24.16 21.68 11.25
C ALA A 154 24.00 23.07 11.87
N ILE A 155 22.81 23.64 11.73
CA ILE A 155 22.48 24.99 12.18
C ILE A 155 22.69 25.08 13.70
N GLY A 156 23.50 26.04 14.15
CA GLY A 156 23.80 26.27 15.56
C GLY A 156 25.03 25.51 16.06
N TYR A 157 25.38 24.35 15.53
CA TYR A 157 26.53 23.58 16.04
C TYR A 157 27.87 24.31 15.82
N SER A 158 28.08 24.90 14.64
CA SER A 158 29.31 25.64 14.34
C SER A 158 29.44 26.94 15.13
N GLU A 159 28.32 27.61 15.36
CA GLU A 159 28.25 28.88 16.09
C GLU A 159 28.40 28.69 17.60
N PHE A 160 27.94 27.55 18.13
CA PHE A 160 28.09 27.16 19.53
C PHE A 160 29.37 26.35 19.80
N TYR A 161 30.20 26.07 18.79
CA TYR A 161 31.37 25.21 18.96
C TYR A 161 32.40 25.77 19.94
N SER A 162 32.63 27.08 19.92
CA SER A 162 33.51 27.76 20.89
C SER A 162 32.95 27.72 22.31
N TYR A 163 31.62 27.75 22.47
CA TYR A 163 30.96 27.53 23.75
C TYR A 163 31.21 26.10 24.25
N LEU A 164 31.00 25.12 23.36
CA LEU A 164 31.19 23.71 23.65
C LEU A 164 32.64 23.34 24.00
N GLN A 165 33.65 24.08 23.54
CA GLN A 165 35.08 23.84 23.82
C GLN A 165 35.60 24.46 25.13
N SER A 166 34.86 25.37 25.74
CA SER A 166 35.34 26.10 26.93
C SER A 166 35.22 25.27 28.22
N ASP A 167 36.30 25.18 29.00
CA ASP A 167 36.38 24.38 30.24
C ASP A 167 36.21 25.24 31.53
N THR A 168 35.81 26.51 31.43
CA THR A 168 35.87 27.48 32.56
C THR A 168 34.59 28.28 32.83
N SER A 169 34.52 28.75 34.09
CA SER A 169 33.45 29.41 34.88
C SER A 169 32.27 30.11 34.18
N THR A 170 31.14 30.16 34.90
CA THR A 170 29.79 30.60 34.49
C THR A 170 29.69 31.93 33.74
N ASP A 171 30.56 32.91 34.00
CA ASP A 171 30.47 34.24 33.38
C ASP A 171 30.95 34.26 31.90
N GLU A 172 31.87 33.37 31.52
CA GLU A 172 32.37 33.25 30.14
C GLU A 172 31.38 32.48 29.24
N HIS A 173 30.74 31.45 29.81
CA HIS A 173 29.72 30.64 29.13
C HIS A 173 28.51 31.47 28.69
N GLY A 174 28.03 32.40 29.53
CA GLY A 174 26.89 33.26 29.19
C GLY A 174 27.16 34.17 27.98
N VAL A 175 28.36 34.74 27.89
CA VAL A 175 28.76 35.61 26.78
C VAL A 175 28.95 34.82 25.49
N LEU A 176 29.57 33.64 25.56
CA LEU A 176 29.75 32.77 24.40
C LEU A 176 28.43 32.24 23.85
N THR A 177 27.48 31.89 24.72
CA THR A 177 26.11 31.49 24.34
C THR A 177 25.39 32.62 23.60
N GLN A 178 25.46 33.84 24.13
CA GLN A 178 24.80 35.01 23.53
C GLN A 178 25.40 35.40 22.18
N ASN A 179 26.72 35.30 22.03
CA ASN A 179 27.42 35.54 20.78
C ASN A 179 27.12 34.46 19.74
N ALA A 180 27.05 33.19 20.15
CA ALA A 180 26.68 32.07 19.30
C ALA A 180 25.26 32.21 18.75
N LEU A 181 24.29 32.55 19.61
CA LEU A 181 22.91 32.86 19.22
C LEU A 181 22.86 34.00 18.19
N THR A 182 23.55 35.10 18.48
CA THR A 182 23.61 36.28 17.60
C THR A 182 24.21 35.94 16.23
N SER A 183 25.28 35.16 16.19
CA SER A 183 25.93 34.71 14.97
C SER A 183 25.04 33.76 14.15
N MET A 184 24.36 32.82 14.83
CA MET A 184 23.40 31.91 14.22
C MET A 184 22.25 32.69 13.57
N PHE A 185 21.75 33.74 14.22
CA PHE A 185 20.72 34.62 13.67
C PHE A 185 21.18 35.38 12.41
N VAL A 186 22.39 35.94 12.41
CA VAL A 186 22.93 36.74 11.29
C VAL A 186 23.31 35.89 10.08
N ASN A 187 23.90 34.70 10.29
CA ASN A 187 24.28 33.80 9.21
C ASN A 187 23.05 33.21 8.49
N THR A 188 21.97 32.97 9.24
CA THR A 188 20.68 32.50 8.72
C THR A 188 20.02 33.50 7.74
N LEU A 189 20.45 34.77 7.72
CA LEU A 189 19.91 35.81 6.84
C LEU A 189 20.70 36.01 5.52
N ARG A 190 21.97 35.61 5.43
CA ARG A 190 22.92 36.13 4.41
C ARG A 190 23.11 35.32 3.10
N ARG A 191 22.77 34.03 3.03
CA ARG A 191 23.21 33.12 1.94
C ARG A 191 22.10 32.66 0.98
N GLY A 192 21.57 33.58 0.17
CA GLY A 192 20.64 33.28 -0.93
C GLY A 192 21.25 33.50 -2.33
N ALA A 193 21.82 32.44 -2.92
CA ALA A 193 22.30 32.32 -4.32
C ALA A 193 23.48 33.22 -4.77
N SER A 194 24.70 32.67 -4.74
CA SER A 194 25.91 33.22 -5.39
C SER A 194 26.78 32.09 -5.96
N SER A 195 27.83 32.43 -6.72
CA SER A 195 28.80 31.49 -7.32
C SER A 195 29.56 30.60 -6.33
N GLY A 196 29.37 30.80 -5.02
CA GLY A 196 30.29 30.32 -4.00
C GLY A 196 31.64 31.03 -4.09
N ASN A 197 32.51 30.78 -3.11
CA ASN A 197 33.88 31.28 -3.08
C ASN A 197 34.89 30.26 -3.65
N ASP A 198 34.43 29.06 -4.02
CA ASP A 198 35.26 27.95 -4.50
C ASP A 198 34.93 27.62 -5.97
N PRO A 199 35.90 27.75 -6.90
CA PRO A 199 35.75 27.36 -8.30
C PRO A 199 35.32 25.89 -8.51
N ALA A 200 35.58 25.00 -7.55
CA ALA A 200 35.24 23.58 -7.64
C ALA A 200 33.73 23.32 -7.88
N HIS A 201 32.85 24.18 -7.36
CA HIS A 201 31.41 24.01 -7.55
C HIS A 201 30.94 24.18 -8.99
N ILE A 202 31.63 25.03 -9.76
CA ILE A 202 31.35 25.19 -11.19
C ILE A 202 31.86 23.95 -11.94
N GLU A 203 33.03 23.42 -11.58
CA GLU A 203 33.58 22.20 -12.19
C GLU A 203 32.70 20.96 -11.90
N GLU A 204 32.12 20.85 -10.69
CA GLU A 204 31.13 19.81 -10.36
C GLU A 204 29.86 19.94 -11.21
N ALA A 205 29.38 21.17 -11.43
CA ALA A 205 28.22 21.45 -12.28
C ALA A 205 28.48 21.03 -13.75
N LYS A 206 29.69 21.29 -14.25
CA LYS A 206 30.14 20.84 -15.57
C LYS A 206 30.26 19.31 -15.63
N ALA A 207 30.80 18.67 -14.59
CA ALA A 207 30.89 17.21 -14.52
C ALA A 207 29.50 16.55 -14.54
N LEU A 208 28.52 17.16 -13.86
CA LEU A 208 27.12 16.72 -13.93
C LEU A 208 26.56 16.85 -15.35
N ALA A 209 26.82 17.96 -16.05
CA ALA A 209 26.41 18.10 -17.46
C ALA A 209 26.96 16.97 -18.35
N HIS A 210 28.24 16.58 -18.18
CA HIS A 210 28.84 15.46 -18.91
C HIS A 210 28.17 14.12 -18.57
N ALA A 211 27.77 13.93 -17.31
CA ALA A 211 27.03 12.73 -16.89
C ALA A 211 25.62 12.70 -17.51
N LEU A 212 24.91 13.83 -17.54
CA LEU A 212 23.59 13.93 -18.17
C LEU A 212 23.65 13.64 -19.67
N HIS A 213 24.63 14.22 -20.37
CA HIS A 213 24.86 13.98 -21.80
C HIS A 213 25.11 12.49 -22.11
N ARG A 214 26.03 11.84 -21.39
CA ARG A 214 26.36 10.41 -21.60
C ARG A 214 25.15 9.48 -21.45
N ASN A 215 24.15 9.89 -20.66
CA ASN A 215 22.95 9.10 -20.40
C ASN A 215 21.72 9.61 -21.17
N GLY A 216 21.87 10.59 -22.08
CA GLY A 216 20.77 11.16 -22.86
C GLY A 216 19.70 11.88 -22.02
N ILE A 217 20.06 12.39 -20.84
CA ILE A 217 19.12 13.01 -19.89
C ILE A 217 18.96 14.50 -20.21
N LYS A 218 17.70 14.95 -20.28
CA LYS A 218 17.34 16.37 -20.42
C LYS A 218 17.23 17.05 -19.06
N LEU A 219 17.53 18.34 -19.00
CA LEU A 219 17.53 19.11 -17.75
C LEU A 219 16.45 20.20 -17.74
N VAL A 220 15.64 20.24 -16.67
CA VAL A 220 14.78 21.39 -16.36
C VAL A 220 15.34 22.08 -15.12
N TYR A 221 15.55 23.40 -15.18
CA TYR A 221 16.25 24.12 -14.10
C TYR A 221 15.73 25.55 -13.87
N GLY A 222 16.39 26.28 -12.97
CA GLY A 222 16.01 27.63 -12.54
C GLY A 222 16.19 28.76 -13.56
N GLY A 223 16.75 28.49 -14.74
CA GLY A 223 16.83 29.45 -15.84
C GLY A 223 17.84 30.59 -15.69
N GLY A 224 18.76 30.48 -14.73
CA GLY A 224 19.84 31.45 -14.51
C GLY A 224 21.04 31.22 -15.43
N THR A 225 21.60 32.30 -15.97
CA THR A 225 22.74 32.27 -16.91
C THR A 225 24.10 32.44 -16.24
N THR A 226 24.11 32.70 -14.93
CA THR A 226 25.32 32.95 -14.14
C THR A 226 25.57 31.87 -13.08
N GLY A 227 26.82 31.79 -12.60
CA GLY A 227 27.23 30.84 -11.54
C GLY A 227 27.08 29.37 -11.92
N ILE A 228 26.78 28.53 -10.93
CA ILE A 228 26.61 27.07 -11.08
C ILE A 228 25.55 26.72 -12.13
N MET A 229 24.46 27.48 -12.16
CA MET A 229 23.33 27.27 -13.08
C MET A 229 23.71 27.61 -14.52
N GLY A 230 24.44 28.70 -14.74
CA GLY A 230 25.03 29.01 -16.04
C GLY A 230 26.09 27.99 -16.49
N GLY A 231 26.89 27.48 -15.55
CA GLY A 231 27.94 26.48 -15.83
C GLY A 231 27.39 25.14 -16.32
N ILE A 232 26.38 24.58 -15.64
CA ILE A 232 25.74 23.34 -16.08
C ILE A 232 24.95 23.54 -17.37
N ALA A 233 24.23 24.66 -17.50
CA ALA A 233 23.42 24.96 -18.68
C ALA A 233 24.26 25.14 -19.94
N GLY A 234 25.31 25.95 -19.86
CA GLY A 234 26.25 26.18 -20.97
C GLY A 234 26.87 24.88 -21.46
N THR A 235 27.44 24.11 -20.54
CA THR A 235 28.13 22.85 -20.85
C THR A 235 27.18 21.82 -21.47
N LEU A 236 25.95 21.69 -20.96
CA LEU A 236 25.00 20.71 -21.50
C LEU A 236 24.50 21.11 -22.89
N VAL A 237 24.37 22.40 -23.18
CA VAL A 237 23.99 22.91 -24.51
C VAL A 237 25.11 22.70 -25.52
N GLU A 238 26.36 22.92 -25.13
CA GLU A 238 27.53 22.62 -25.98
C GLU A 238 27.60 21.13 -26.37
N LEU A 239 27.24 20.24 -25.43
CA LEU A 239 27.29 18.78 -25.64
C LEU A 239 26.07 18.21 -26.36
N SER A 240 24.86 18.67 -26.02
CA SER A 240 23.58 18.04 -26.41
C SER A 240 22.65 18.96 -27.21
N GLY A 241 23.05 20.20 -27.46
CA GLY A 241 22.27 21.22 -28.14
C GLY A 241 21.22 21.92 -27.26
N PRO A 242 20.62 23.01 -27.76
CA PRO A 242 19.76 23.91 -26.98
C PRO A 242 18.42 23.29 -26.53
N ASN A 243 18.00 22.19 -27.16
CA ASN A 243 16.77 21.45 -26.83
C ASN A 243 16.96 20.46 -25.65
N ALA A 244 18.19 20.28 -25.17
CA ALA A 244 18.48 19.39 -24.05
C ALA A 244 18.21 20.04 -22.69
N ILE A 245 18.00 21.35 -22.64
CA ILE A 245 17.76 22.09 -21.40
C ILE A 245 16.59 23.08 -21.53
N HIS A 246 15.80 23.16 -20.46
CA HIS A 246 14.69 24.08 -20.31
C HIS A 246 14.78 24.84 -18.97
N GLY A 247 15.01 26.15 -19.03
CA GLY A 247 15.07 27.03 -17.87
C GLY A 247 13.75 27.70 -17.56
N ILE A 248 13.30 27.68 -16.31
CA ILE A 248 12.10 28.40 -15.88
C ILE A 248 12.49 29.43 -14.82
N ILE A 249 12.37 30.72 -15.13
CA ILE A 249 12.83 31.82 -14.28
C ILE A 249 11.71 32.86 -14.05
N PRO A 250 11.60 33.52 -12.87
CA PRO A 250 10.67 34.61 -12.69
C PRO A 250 11.15 35.89 -13.39
N ALA A 251 10.20 36.70 -13.86
CA ALA A 251 10.45 37.96 -14.56
C ALA A 251 11.36 38.92 -13.78
N ALA A 252 11.24 38.96 -12.45
CA ALA A 252 12.08 39.80 -11.60
C ALA A 252 13.56 39.37 -11.61
N LEU A 253 13.84 38.06 -11.59
CA LEU A 253 15.23 37.56 -11.63
C LEU A 253 15.80 37.62 -13.05
N ALA A 254 14.97 37.44 -14.08
CA ALA A 254 15.40 37.60 -15.46
C ALA A 254 15.87 39.03 -15.74
N ARG A 255 15.08 40.04 -15.33
CA ARG A 255 15.46 41.45 -15.43
C ARG A 255 16.71 41.77 -14.65
N TYR A 256 16.82 41.26 -13.41
CA TYR A 256 18.01 41.46 -12.59
C TYR A 256 19.27 40.89 -13.25
N GLU A 257 19.22 39.66 -13.78
CA GLU A 257 20.36 39.09 -14.51
C GLU A 257 20.74 39.91 -15.74
N GLU A 258 19.76 40.34 -16.53
CA GLU A 258 19.97 41.13 -17.75
C GLU A 258 20.55 42.53 -17.44
N GLU A 259 20.12 43.15 -16.34
CA GLU A 259 20.66 44.42 -15.86
C GLU A 259 22.09 44.29 -15.32
N VAL A 260 22.40 43.20 -14.63
CA VAL A 260 23.72 42.95 -14.01
C VAL A 260 24.76 42.48 -15.03
N THR A 261 24.38 41.57 -15.93
CA THR A 261 25.29 40.98 -16.92
C THR A 261 25.37 41.77 -18.21
N LYS A 262 24.39 42.65 -18.47
CA LYS A 262 24.19 43.36 -19.75
C LYS A 262 24.01 42.45 -20.97
N GLU A 263 23.77 41.15 -20.75
CA GLU A 263 23.56 40.16 -21.79
C GLU A 263 22.16 39.56 -21.64
N CYS A 264 21.45 39.40 -22.75
CA CYS A 264 20.18 38.67 -22.78
C CYS A 264 20.46 37.17 -22.82
N ALA A 265 19.62 36.36 -22.17
CA ALA A 265 19.79 34.92 -22.16
C ALA A 265 19.68 34.33 -23.57
N ASP A 266 20.81 33.95 -24.15
CA ASP A 266 20.90 33.37 -25.49
C ASP A 266 20.49 31.88 -25.47
N PRO A 267 19.40 31.48 -26.15
CA PRO A 267 18.98 30.08 -26.20
C PRO A 267 20.02 29.14 -26.81
N SER A 268 20.91 29.65 -27.67
CA SER A 268 21.99 28.84 -28.26
C SER A 268 23.10 28.51 -27.27
N ARG A 269 23.18 29.24 -26.15
CA ARG A 269 24.17 29.03 -25.08
C ARG A 269 23.57 28.40 -23.82
N PHE A 270 22.34 28.75 -23.45
CA PHE A 270 21.74 28.31 -22.18
C PHE A 270 20.41 27.56 -22.34
N GLY A 271 20.04 27.26 -23.58
CA GLY A 271 18.83 26.55 -23.98
C GLY A 271 17.54 27.33 -23.79
N THR A 272 16.41 26.66 -23.97
CA THR A 272 15.10 27.31 -23.97
C THR A 272 14.75 27.87 -22.59
N ARG A 273 14.17 29.07 -22.52
CA ARG A 273 13.85 29.75 -21.26
C ARG A 273 12.39 30.21 -21.23
N THR A 274 11.65 29.82 -20.20
CA THR A 274 10.29 30.30 -19.92
C THR A 274 10.31 31.28 -18.76
N VAL A 275 9.91 32.52 -19.04
CA VAL A 275 9.80 33.57 -18.02
C VAL A 275 8.39 33.54 -17.40
N VAL A 276 8.32 33.44 -16.08
CA VAL A 276 7.07 33.36 -15.32
C VAL A 276 6.87 34.57 -14.42
N ARG A 277 5.63 34.81 -14.00
CA ARG A 277 5.27 35.99 -13.19
C ARG A 277 5.89 35.95 -11.79
N ASP A 278 5.98 34.79 -11.17
CA ASP A 278 6.35 34.63 -9.76
C ASP A 278 7.05 33.30 -9.46
N MET A 279 7.63 33.20 -8.27
CA MET A 279 8.38 32.03 -7.80
C MET A 279 7.52 30.78 -7.58
N HIS A 280 6.21 30.92 -7.32
CA HIS A 280 5.32 29.76 -7.13
C HIS A 280 4.97 29.12 -8.48
N THR A 281 4.67 29.96 -9.47
CA THR A 281 4.45 29.54 -10.85
C THR A 281 5.70 28.85 -11.41
N ARG A 282 6.89 29.37 -11.10
CA ARG A 282 8.17 28.73 -11.45
C ARG A 282 8.26 27.30 -10.93
N LYS A 283 8.08 27.13 -9.61
CA LYS A 283 8.17 25.81 -8.97
C LYS A 283 7.15 24.83 -9.54
N ARG A 284 5.89 25.27 -9.69
CA ARG A 284 4.82 24.45 -10.26
C ARG A 284 5.15 23.96 -11.67
N LEU A 285 5.72 24.81 -12.52
CA LEU A 285 6.07 24.41 -13.90
C LEU A 285 7.32 23.52 -13.96
N ILE A 286 8.33 23.74 -13.11
CA ILE A 286 9.49 22.82 -13.00
C ILE A 286 8.99 21.43 -12.61
N VAL A 287 8.13 21.36 -11.60
CA VAL A 287 7.57 20.09 -11.11
C VAL A 287 6.72 19.42 -12.17
N LYS A 288 5.83 20.17 -12.83
CA LYS A 288 5.04 19.64 -13.94
C LYS A 288 5.93 19.09 -15.05
N SER A 289 7.02 19.77 -15.40
CA SER A 289 7.94 19.32 -16.44
C SER A 289 8.70 18.03 -16.06
N VAL A 290 8.97 17.83 -14.77
CA VAL A 290 9.55 16.58 -14.26
C VAL A 290 8.52 15.45 -14.25
N LEU A 291 7.26 15.75 -13.89
CA LEU A 291 6.14 14.78 -13.92
C LEU A 291 5.75 14.36 -15.34
N ASP A 292 5.78 15.29 -16.28
CA ASP A 292 5.51 15.06 -17.71
C ASP A 292 6.74 14.42 -18.42
N GLY A 293 7.85 14.22 -17.71
CA GLY A 293 9.09 13.61 -18.19
C GLY A 293 9.03 12.08 -18.31
N ALA A 294 10.14 11.47 -18.74
CA ALA A 294 10.24 10.00 -18.87
C ALA A 294 10.32 9.30 -17.49
N PRO A 295 9.96 8.00 -17.40
CA PRO A 295 10.22 7.15 -16.24
C PRO A 295 11.61 7.35 -15.63
N GLY A 296 11.69 7.58 -14.30
CA GLY A 296 12.95 7.86 -13.61
C GLY A 296 13.35 9.34 -13.55
N SER A 297 12.47 10.26 -13.98
CA SER A 297 12.67 11.70 -13.78
C SER A 297 12.68 12.06 -12.29
N GLY A 298 13.59 12.96 -11.89
CA GLY A 298 13.79 13.30 -10.49
C GLY A 298 14.44 14.67 -10.29
N PHE A 299 14.59 15.06 -9.03
CA PHE A 299 15.21 16.33 -8.65
C PHE A 299 16.67 16.08 -8.24
N VAL A 300 17.56 16.91 -8.77
CA VAL A 300 18.95 16.98 -8.34
C VAL A 300 19.19 18.38 -7.78
N ALA A 301 19.65 18.45 -6.54
CA ALA A 301 20.09 19.70 -5.92
C ALA A 301 21.61 19.81 -6.01
N LEU A 302 22.09 20.91 -6.56
CA LEU A 302 23.49 21.29 -6.49
C LEU A 302 23.74 22.21 -5.29
N ASN A 303 24.98 22.27 -4.82
CA ASN A 303 25.37 23.19 -3.75
C ASN A 303 24.89 24.61 -4.04
N GLY A 304 24.14 25.19 -3.10
CA GLY A 304 23.51 26.50 -3.28
C GLY A 304 22.99 27.09 -1.97
N GLY A 305 22.43 28.30 -2.05
CA GLY A 305 21.92 29.04 -0.89
C GLY A 305 20.50 28.65 -0.46
N TYR A 306 19.82 29.53 0.27
CA TYR A 306 18.44 29.32 0.78
C TYR A 306 17.42 28.88 -0.27
N GLY A 307 17.58 29.28 -1.54
CA GLY A 307 16.72 28.83 -2.63
C GLY A 307 16.77 27.30 -2.79
N THR A 308 17.97 26.73 -2.82
CA THR A 308 18.21 25.28 -2.91
C THR A 308 17.71 24.56 -1.66
N MET A 309 17.98 25.09 -0.46
CA MET A 309 17.52 24.47 0.78
C MET A 309 16.00 24.47 0.91
N LYS A 310 15.33 25.57 0.52
CA LYS A 310 13.86 25.62 0.45
C LYS A 310 13.30 24.58 -0.53
N GLU A 311 13.93 24.40 -1.68
CA GLU A 311 13.52 23.40 -2.69
C GLU A 311 13.72 21.97 -2.16
N LEU A 312 14.82 21.68 -1.47
CA LEU A 312 15.06 20.39 -0.80
C LEU A 312 14.07 20.11 0.32
N LEU A 313 13.76 21.10 1.17
CA LEU A 313 12.77 20.95 2.25
C LEU A 313 11.35 20.75 1.72
N GLU A 314 11.01 21.39 0.60
CA GLU A 314 9.72 21.20 -0.06
C GLU A 314 9.58 19.78 -0.65
N VAL A 315 10.66 19.26 -1.26
CA VAL A 315 10.76 17.86 -1.71
C VAL A 315 10.66 16.88 -0.53
N ALA A 316 11.36 17.15 0.58
CA ALA A 316 11.30 16.34 1.79
C ALA A 316 9.90 16.36 2.43
N THR A 317 9.24 17.51 2.42
CA THR A 317 7.85 17.67 2.90
C THR A 317 6.89 16.86 2.04
N TRP A 318 7.07 16.83 0.72
CA TRP A 318 6.25 16.01 -0.17
C TRP A 318 6.46 14.52 0.08
N TYR A 319 7.70 14.08 0.31
CA TYR A 319 7.99 12.71 0.74
C TYR A 319 7.29 12.35 2.06
N GLN A 320 7.33 13.25 3.05
CA GLN A 320 6.66 13.08 4.34
C GLN A 320 5.12 13.05 4.22
N LEU A 321 4.56 13.77 3.26
CA LEU A 321 3.13 13.82 2.97
C LEU A 321 2.66 12.69 2.03
N GLY A 322 3.54 11.74 1.64
CA GLY A 322 3.21 10.66 0.72
C GLY A 322 2.99 11.10 -0.74
N ILE A 323 3.39 12.33 -1.07
CA ILE A 323 3.38 12.87 -2.43
C ILE A 323 4.68 12.40 -3.09
N HIS A 324 4.67 11.14 -3.54
CA HIS A 324 5.79 10.55 -4.25
C HIS A 324 5.81 11.05 -5.69
N PHE A 325 6.98 11.52 -6.15
CA PHE A 325 7.25 11.65 -7.57
C PHE A 325 7.15 10.27 -8.19
N ALA A 326 6.50 10.15 -9.34
CA ALA A 326 6.31 8.88 -10.02
C ALA A 326 7.68 8.28 -10.42
N SER A 327 8.34 7.60 -9.48
CA SER A 327 9.12 6.42 -9.80
C SER A 327 8.08 5.42 -10.29
N SER A 328 7.90 5.34 -11.61
CA SER A 328 7.04 4.36 -12.27
C SER A 328 7.65 2.95 -12.20
N ILE A 329 8.11 2.56 -11.02
CA ILE A 329 8.35 1.21 -10.60
C ILE A 329 7.85 1.22 -9.17
N SER A 330 6.57 0.84 -8.97
CA SER A 330 6.20 0.23 -7.70
C SER A 330 7.32 -0.75 -7.38
N SER A 331 7.95 -0.67 -6.22
CA SER A 331 8.99 -1.66 -5.86
C SER A 331 8.37 -3.05 -5.63
N ALA A 332 7.03 -3.16 -5.67
CA ALA A 332 6.28 -4.39 -5.49
C ALA A 332 6.75 -5.55 -6.36
N PRO A 333 6.99 -5.42 -7.68
CA PRO A 333 7.51 -6.51 -8.47
C PRO A 333 8.89 -6.98 -8.02
N GLN A 334 9.77 -6.07 -7.58
CA GLN A 334 11.08 -6.43 -7.03
C GLN A 334 10.94 -7.12 -5.67
N VAL A 335 10.07 -6.63 -4.79
CA VAL A 335 9.78 -7.23 -3.49
C VAL A 335 9.22 -8.65 -3.67
N LEU A 336 8.23 -8.83 -4.54
CA LEU A 336 7.66 -10.14 -4.86
C LEU A 336 8.69 -11.08 -5.47
N ARG A 337 9.50 -10.58 -6.40
CA ARG A 337 10.57 -11.35 -7.06
C ARG A 337 11.61 -11.82 -6.05
N GLN A 338 12.08 -10.92 -5.19
CA GLN A 338 13.07 -11.26 -4.16
C GLN A 338 12.47 -12.21 -3.11
N GLY A 339 11.26 -11.94 -2.63
CA GLY A 339 10.57 -12.82 -1.70
C GLY A 339 10.34 -14.22 -2.27
N LEU A 340 10.09 -14.34 -3.59
CA LEU A 340 9.97 -15.62 -4.26
C LEU A 340 11.32 -16.34 -4.33
N ALA A 341 12.40 -15.61 -4.68
CA ALA A 341 13.75 -16.16 -4.67
C ALA A 341 14.12 -16.75 -3.31
N ASP A 342 13.74 -16.06 -2.22
CA ASP A 342 13.95 -16.51 -0.86
C ASP A 342 13.07 -17.74 -0.52
N THR A 343 11.81 -17.73 -0.97
CA THR A 343 10.88 -18.87 -0.83
C THR A 343 11.38 -20.12 -1.55
N LEU A 344 12.02 -19.99 -2.71
CA LEU A 344 12.62 -21.12 -3.43
C LEU A 344 13.81 -21.74 -2.69
N ARG A 345 14.46 -21.02 -1.77
CA ARG A 345 15.47 -21.61 -0.89
C ARG A 345 14.84 -22.52 0.16
N ASP A 346 13.69 -22.12 0.71
CA ASP A 346 12.93 -22.89 1.69
C ASP A 346 12.16 -24.06 1.05
N ILE A 347 11.58 -23.85 -0.14
CA ILE A 347 10.69 -24.79 -0.82
C ILE A 347 11.15 -25.03 -2.26
N PRO A 348 12.23 -25.79 -2.46
CA PRO A 348 12.90 -25.77 -3.75
C PRO A 348 12.19 -26.53 -4.86
N TYR A 349 11.25 -27.43 -4.52
CA TYR A 349 10.50 -28.20 -5.51
C TYR A 349 9.55 -27.34 -6.36
N LEU A 350 9.25 -26.11 -5.94
CA LEU A 350 8.43 -25.18 -6.71
C LEU A 350 9.06 -24.82 -8.07
N ALA A 351 10.39 -24.91 -8.17
CA ALA A 351 11.14 -24.70 -9.40
C ALA A 351 11.16 -25.92 -10.35
N GLY A 352 10.50 -27.02 -9.97
CA GLY A 352 10.38 -28.23 -10.79
C GLY A 352 9.05 -28.33 -11.54
N GLU A 353 8.90 -29.40 -12.30
CA GLU A 353 7.73 -29.72 -13.11
C GLU A 353 7.17 -31.10 -12.77
N ILE A 354 5.90 -31.28 -13.07
CA ILE A 354 5.22 -32.57 -13.03
C ILE A 354 5.62 -33.34 -14.27
N THR A 355 6.36 -34.42 -14.06
CA THR A 355 6.80 -35.35 -15.11
C THR A 355 6.05 -36.65 -14.98
N ASP A 356 5.69 -37.24 -16.12
CA ASP A 356 5.22 -38.61 -16.15
C ASP A 356 6.47 -39.50 -15.98
N GLN A 357 6.57 -40.23 -14.87
CA GLN A 357 7.60 -41.26 -14.72
C GLN A 357 7.02 -42.61 -15.15
N GLU A 358 7.84 -43.46 -15.76
CA GLU A 358 7.60 -44.91 -15.81
C GLU A 358 7.81 -45.51 -14.41
N HIS A 359 7.03 -45.07 -13.43
CA HIS A 359 6.93 -45.76 -12.16
C HIS A 359 5.87 -46.87 -12.32
N PRO A 360 6.13 -48.10 -11.83
CA PRO A 360 5.22 -49.22 -12.01
C PRO A 360 3.77 -48.90 -11.58
N LYS A 361 3.61 -48.02 -10.58
CA LYS A 361 2.33 -47.58 -9.99
C LYS A 361 1.57 -46.48 -10.74
N GLY A 362 2.06 -45.98 -11.88
CA GLY A 362 1.45 -44.86 -12.60
C GLY A 362 1.59 -43.53 -11.85
N SER A 363 2.80 -43.17 -11.41
CA SER A 363 3.04 -41.96 -10.62
C SER A 363 3.62 -40.82 -11.44
N ILE A 364 3.07 -39.62 -11.21
CA ILE A 364 3.73 -38.36 -11.55
C ILE A 364 4.87 -38.07 -10.55
N ALA A 365 6.00 -37.58 -11.06
CA ALA A 365 7.16 -37.20 -10.26
C ALA A 365 7.44 -35.70 -10.40
N LEU A 366 8.20 -35.16 -9.44
CA LEU A 366 8.75 -33.81 -9.54
C LEU A 366 10.10 -33.88 -10.23
N SER A 367 10.28 -33.13 -11.32
CA SER A 367 11.56 -33.01 -12.03
C SER A 367 12.63 -32.32 -11.17
N GLU A 368 13.86 -32.29 -11.68
CA GLU A 368 14.92 -31.44 -11.15
C GLU A 368 14.56 -29.94 -11.27
N ARG A 369 15.30 -29.11 -10.52
CA ARG A 369 15.04 -27.68 -10.33
C ARG A 369 15.56 -26.88 -11.53
N ASP A 370 14.75 -26.78 -12.56
CA ASP A 370 15.19 -26.21 -13.84
C ASP A 370 14.66 -24.78 -14.09
N ALA A 371 13.66 -24.33 -13.31
CA ALA A 371 13.06 -23.01 -13.49
C ALA A 371 13.73 -21.93 -12.64
N SER A 372 14.10 -20.81 -13.26
CA SER A 372 14.52 -19.59 -12.57
C SER A 372 13.32 -18.82 -11.99
N VAL A 373 13.59 -17.85 -11.11
CA VAL A 373 12.56 -16.92 -10.61
C VAL A 373 11.87 -16.18 -11.76
N ASP A 374 12.62 -15.84 -12.81
CA ASP A 374 12.10 -15.13 -13.98
C ASP A 374 11.16 -16.00 -14.83
N ASP A 375 11.37 -17.32 -14.83
CA ASP A 375 10.45 -18.27 -15.45
C ASP A 375 9.16 -18.38 -14.62
N LEU A 376 9.28 -18.37 -13.29
CA LEU A 376 8.16 -18.61 -12.36
C LEU A 376 7.30 -17.36 -12.13
N PHE A 377 7.88 -16.16 -12.20
CA PHE A 377 7.22 -14.90 -11.87
C PHE A 377 7.31 -13.88 -13.01
N ARG A 378 6.15 -13.57 -13.60
CA ARG A 378 5.99 -12.57 -14.66
C ARG A 378 5.28 -11.33 -14.15
N VAL A 379 5.66 -10.18 -14.71
CA VAL A 379 5.03 -8.90 -14.45
C VAL A 379 4.44 -8.40 -15.76
N ARG A 380 3.20 -7.94 -15.75
CA ARG A 380 2.58 -7.30 -16.92
C ARG A 380 2.02 -5.96 -16.52
N ASP A 381 2.32 -4.96 -17.33
CA ASP A 381 1.78 -3.62 -17.15
C ASP A 381 0.56 -3.42 -18.04
N LEU A 382 -0.60 -3.32 -17.40
CA LEU A 382 -1.90 -3.04 -18.00
C LEU A 382 -2.42 -1.65 -17.60
N SER A 383 -1.58 -0.80 -17.01
CA SER A 383 -2.01 0.51 -16.50
C SER A 383 -2.61 1.43 -17.56
N ALA A 384 -2.22 1.27 -18.83
CA ALA A 384 -2.81 2.01 -19.94
C ALA A 384 -4.16 1.43 -20.44
N ALA A 385 -4.45 0.16 -20.15
CA ALA A 385 -5.56 -0.59 -20.73
C ALA A 385 -6.64 -0.99 -19.71
N ALA A 386 -6.33 -0.99 -18.41
CA ALA A 386 -7.23 -1.45 -17.37
C ALA A 386 -7.12 -0.60 -16.10
N ASP A 387 -8.27 -0.21 -15.56
CA ASP A 387 -8.38 0.54 -14.31
C ASP A 387 -8.82 -0.39 -13.18
N TYR A 388 -8.09 -0.35 -12.06
CA TYR A 388 -8.40 -1.16 -10.90
C TYR A 388 -9.75 -0.76 -10.26
N LYS A 389 -10.20 0.50 -10.45
CA LYS A 389 -11.52 0.95 -10.00
C LYS A 389 -12.65 0.21 -10.69
N ASP A 390 -12.47 -0.23 -11.93
CA ASP A 390 -13.49 -0.99 -12.66
C ASP A 390 -13.68 -2.37 -12.03
N LEU A 391 -12.60 -3.04 -11.63
CA LEU A 391 -12.67 -4.31 -10.89
C LEU A 391 -13.40 -4.12 -9.55
N ARG A 392 -13.07 -3.05 -8.82
CA ARG A 392 -13.73 -2.73 -7.54
C ARG A 392 -15.22 -2.45 -7.73
N ALA A 393 -15.61 -1.70 -8.78
CA ALA A 393 -17.00 -1.39 -9.08
C ALA A 393 -17.83 -2.65 -9.36
N HIS A 394 -17.21 -3.68 -9.94
CA HIS A 394 -17.85 -4.98 -10.21
C HIS A 394 -17.62 -6.01 -9.10
N ASN A 395 -17.15 -5.59 -7.92
CA ASN A 395 -16.86 -6.48 -6.78
C ASN A 395 -15.95 -7.67 -7.14
N PHE A 396 -15.00 -7.46 -8.07
CA PHE A 396 -14.08 -8.51 -8.53
C PHE A 396 -14.81 -9.75 -9.07
N SER A 397 -15.92 -9.56 -9.79
CA SER A 397 -16.65 -10.68 -10.41
C SER A 397 -15.74 -11.44 -11.39
N PRO A 398 -15.90 -12.77 -11.53
CA PRO A 398 -15.16 -13.56 -12.52
C PRO A 398 -15.27 -13.02 -13.95
N SER A 399 -16.41 -12.42 -14.30
CA SER A 399 -16.62 -11.74 -15.58
C SER A 399 -15.75 -10.49 -15.74
N SER A 400 -15.54 -9.70 -14.68
CA SER A 400 -14.64 -8.53 -14.71
C SER A 400 -13.16 -8.92 -14.82
N LEU A 401 -12.82 -10.15 -14.42
CA LEU A 401 -11.49 -10.72 -14.54
C LEU A 401 -11.24 -11.34 -15.94
N LYS A 402 -12.28 -11.45 -16.78
CA LYS A 402 -12.20 -12.08 -18.10
C LYS A 402 -11.41 -11.18 -19.06
N GLY A 403 -10.44 -11.74 -19.77
CA GLY A 403 -9.57 -10.99 -20.71
C GLY A 403 -8.36 -10.34 -20.05
N LEU A 404 -8.30 -10.29 -18.72
CA LEU A 404 -7.04 -10.17 -18.01
C LEU A 404 -6.39 -11.55 -18.08
N ASP A 405 -5.39 -11.70 -18.94
CA ASP A 405 -4.69 -12.95 -19.21
C ASP A 405 -3.85 -13.38 -17.97
N PHE A 406 -4.57 -13.88 -16.96
CA PHE A 406 -4.08 -14.41 -15.69
C PHE A 406 -3.42 -15.77 -15.86
N PHE A 407 -3.79 -16.49 -16.92
CA PHE A 407 -3.39 -17.85 -17.21
C PHE A 407 -2.75 -17.86 -18.59
N LEU A 408 -1.42 -17.98 -18.61
CA LEU A 408 -0.65 -18.06 -19.85
C LEU A 408 -1.22 -19.16 -20.75
N GLU A 409 -1.85 -18.78 -21.87
CA GLU A 409 -2.25 -19.70 -22.95
C GLU A 409 -1.07 -20.59 -23.41
N ASP A 410 0.18 -20.12 -23.23
CA ASP A 410 1.44 -20.82 -23.51
C ASP A 410 1.62 -22.18 -22.78
N LEU A 411 0.90 -22.45 -21.70
CA LEU A 411 1.09 -23.67 -20.90
C LEU A 411 0.33 -24.88 -21.45
N VAL A 412 -0.84 -24.66 -22.05
CA VAL A 412 -1.62 -25.73 -22.68
C VAL A 412 -0.96 -26.18 -23.98
N SER A 413 -0.24 -25.27 -24.67
CA SER A 413 0.41 -25.53 -25.95
C SER A 413 1.81 -26.14 -25.85
N SER A 414 2.54 -25.93 -24.75
CA SER A 414 3.92 -26.42 -24.58
C SER A 414 4.07 -27.83 -24.01
N GLY A 415 2.98 -28.43 -23.50
CA GLY A 415 3.00 -29.77 -22.89
C GLY A 415 3.74 -29.88 -21.54
N ARG A 416 4.34 -28.78 -21.06
CA ARG A 416 5.02 -28.70 -19.75
C ARG A 416 3.99 -28.50 -18.62
N ARG A 417 4.26 -29.06 -17.45
CA ARG A 417 3.38 -28.99 -16.28
C ARG A 417 4.14 -28.42 -15.06
N PRO A 418 4.42 -27.10 -15.01
CA PRO A 418 5.19 -26.51 -13.92
C PRO A 418 4.47 -26.67 -12.59
N THR A 419 5.25 -26.82 -11.52
CA THR A 419 4.69 -26.93 -10.16
C THR A 419 4.08 -25.62 -9.69
N PHE A 420 4.71 -24.49 -9.99
CA PHE A 420 4.33 -23.17 -9.50
C PHE A 420 4.48 -22.12 -10.60
N ARG A 421 3.59 -21.13 -10.63
CA ARG A 421 3.70 -19.90 -11.42
C ARG A 421 2.99 -18.75 -10.72
N ALA A 422 3.46 -17.53 -10.95
CA ALA A 422 2.80 -16.33 -10.51
C ALA A 422 2.88 -15.21 -11.56
N VAL A 423 1.82 -14.42 -11.66
CA VAL A 423 1.72 -13.27 -12.55
C VAL A 423 1.26 -12.06 -11.76
N PHE A 424 2.02 -10.98 -11.83
CA PHE A 424 1.68 -9.70 -11.22
C PHE A 424 1.23 -8.71 -12.29
N LEU A 425 -0.04 -8.31 -12.23
CA LEU A 425 -0.64 -7.35 -13.14
C LEU A 425 -0.63 -5.97 -12.49
N LEU A 426 0.08 -5.03 -13.09
CA LEU A 426 0.01 -3.61 -12.74
C LEU A 426 -1.16 -2.98 -13.49
N MET A 427 -2.01 -2.23 -12.79
CA MET A 427 -3.19 -1.58 -13.34
C MET A 427 -3.21 -0.10 -12.95
N ASN A 428 -4.04 0.70 -13.60
CA ASN A 428 -4.20 2.09 -13.16
C ASN A 428 -4.85 2.09 -11.76
N GLY A 429 -4.16 2.66 -10.78
CA GLY A 429 -4.66 2.76 -9.40
C GLY A 429 -4.67 1.47 -8.58
N GLY A 430 -4.01 0.38 -9.03
CA GLY A 430 -3.92 -0.85 -8.24
C GLY A 430 -3.14 -1.98 -8.92
N SER A 431 -3.21 -3.19 -8.36
CA SER A 431 -2.51 -4.37 -8.89
C SER A 431 -3.21 -5.67 -8.52
N VAL A 432 -3.00 -6.71 -9.31
CA VAL A 432 -3.51 -8.07 -9.04
C VAL A 432 -2.37 -9.08 -9.09
N LEU A 433 -2.26 -9.91 -8.05
CA LEU A 433 -1.33 -11.05 -8.02
C LEU A 433 -2.11 -12.35 -8.24
N SER A 434 -1.84 -13.02 -9.36
CA SER A 434 -2.32 -14.37 -9.63
C SER A 434 -1.23 -15.38 -9.28
N VAL A 435 -1.58 -16.42 -8.54
CA VAL A 435 -0.67 -17.49 -8.14
C VAL A 435 -1.30 -18.83 -8.47
N SER A 436 -0.56 -19.67 -9.17
CA SER A 436 -0.99 -20.99 -9.61
C SER A 436 -0.02 -22.05 -9.11
N VAL A 437 -0.55 -23.14 -8.60
CA VAL A 437 0.23 -24.31 -8.16
C VAL A 437 -0.45 -25.57 -8.66
N HIS A 438 0.34 -26.55 -9.07
CA HIS A 438 -0.20 -27.83 -9.53
C HIS A 438 -0.79 -28.63 -8.36
N HIS A 439 -2.06 -29.01 -8.44
CA HIS A 439 -2.79 -29.60 -7.30
C HIS A 439 -2.22 -30.96 -6.82
N SER A 440 -1.45 -31.67 -7.65
CA SER A 440 -0.74 -32.88 -7.19
C SER A 440 0.34 -32.61 -6.13
N THR A 441 0.80 -31.37 -6.00
CA THR A 441 1.88 -31.02 -5.08
C THR A 441 1.39 -30.51 -3.75
N THR A 442 0.21 -29.91 -3.70
CA THR A 442 -0.38 -29.29 -2.51
C THR A 442 -1.90 -29.32 -2.58
N ASP A 443 -2.56 -29.30 -1.43
CA ASP A 443 -3.97 -28.92 -1.32
C ASP A 443 -4.10 -27.43 -0.96
N ILE A 444 -5.33 -26.98 -0.71
CA ILE A 444 -5.65 -25.57 -0.38
C ILE A 444 -4.93 -25.10 0.88
N THR A 445 -4.85 -25.95 1.91
CA THR A 445 -4.18 -25.60 3.17
C THR A 445 -2.66 -25.53 3.02
N GLY A 446 -2.08 -26.44 2.24
CA GLY A 446 -0.66 -26.33 1.87
C GLY A 446 -0.40 -25.09 1.01
N PHE A 447 -1.34 -24.70 0.13
CA PHE A 447 -1.23 -23.50 -0.67
C PHE A 447 -1.31 -22.23 0.19
N GLY A 448 -2.21 -22.17 1.17
CA GLY A 448 -2.25 -21.09 2.16
C GLY A 448 -0.95 -20.98 2.96
N ALA A 449 -0.36 -22.10 3.36
CA ALA A 449 0.96 -22.13 4.01
C ALA A 449 2.08 -21.63 3.09
N LEU A 450 2.06 -22.01 1.80
CA LEU A 450 2.99 -21.50 0.79
C LEU A 450 2.91 -19.97 0.65
N LEU A 451 1.70 -19.41 0.54
CA LEU A 451 1.50 -17.96 0.45
C LEU A 451 1.99 -17.23 1.70
N LYS A 452 1.82 -17.81 2.89
CA LYS A 452 2.35 -17.27 4.15
C LYS A 452 3.88 -17.19 4.14
N ILE A 453 4.55 -18.24 3.66
CA ILE A 453 6.01 -18.27 3.51
C ILE A 453 6.46 -17.16 2.57
N TRP A 454 5.81 -17.04 1.40
CA TRP A 454 6.18 -16.02 0.43
C TRP A 454 5.94 -14.59 0.95
N ALA A 455 4.78 -14.32 1.55
CA ALA A 455 4.48 -13.01 2.16
C ALA A 455 5.46 -12.66 3.30
N SER A 456 5.84 -13.64 4.14
CA SER A 456 6.84 -13.46 5.19
C SER A 456 8.21 -13.07 4.63
N HIS A 457 8.63 -13.67 3.51
CA HIS A 457 9.86 -13.29 2.82
C HIS A 457 9.78 -11.91 2.16
N CYS A 458 8.64 -11.55 1.57
CA CYS A 458 8.42 -10.20 1.01
C CYS A 458 8.52 -9.11 2.09
N SER A 459 8.08 -9.41 3.32
CA SER A 459 8.08 -8.43 4.43
C SER A 459 9.37 -8.40 5.25
N SER A 460 10.06 -9.53 5.39
CA SER A 460 11.18 -9.67 6.35
C SER A 460 12.40 -10.44 5.83
N HIS A 461 12.39 -10.91 4.57
CA HIS A 461 13.41 -11.81 4.01
C HIS A 461 13.66 -13.06 4.87
N SER A 462 12.66 -13.48 5.64
CA SER A 462 12.74 -14.60 6.56
C SER A 462 11.41 -15.31 6.70
N SER A 463 11.47 -16.64 6.81
CA SER A 463 10.34 -17.51 7.14
C SER A 463 10.28 -17.86 8.65
N GLN A 464 11.23 -17.37 9.44
CA GLN A 464 11.22 -17.53 10.91
C GLN A 464 10.00 -16.93 11.60
N PRO A 465 9.46 -15.74 11.20
CA PRO A 465 8.29 -15.16 11.86
C PRO A 465 7.05 -16.05 11.84
N ILE A 466 6.91 -16.89 10.81
CA ILE A 466 5.80 -17.84 10.67
C ILE A 466 6.15 -19.25 11.19
N GLY A 467 7.35 -19.43 11.74
CA GLY A 467 7.82 -20.70 12.29
C GLY A 467 8.01 -21.79 11.23
N PHE A 468 8.43 -21.44 10.01
CA PHE A 468 8.70 -22.43 8.96
C PHE A 468 9.71 -23.47 9.45
N SER A 469 9.43 -24.73 9.13
CA SER A 469 10.26 -25.87 9.49
C SER A 469 10.28 -26.89 8.36
N ALA A 470 11.41 -27.58 8.19
CA ALA A 470 11.65 -28.50 7.09
C ALA A 470 10.71 -29.74 7.12
N ASP A 471 10.14 -30.07 8.28
CA ASP A 471 9.14 -31.13 8.43
C ASP A 471 7.83 -30.84 7.67
N TRP A 472 7.54 -29.57 7.33
CA TRP A 472 6.38 -29.21 6.50
C TRP A 472 6.50 -29.77 5.07
N LEU A 473 7.72 -30.12 4.65
CA LEU A 473 8.03 -30.69 3.34
C LEU A 473 8.05 -32.22 3.34
N ASP A 474 8.05 -32.88 4.50
CA ASP A 474 8.29 -34.32 4.58
C ASP A 474 7.04 -35.13 4.20
N ARG A 475 6.95 -35.49 2.91
CA ARG A 475 5.84 -36.29 2.37
C ARG A 475 5.77 -37.70 2.94
N ARG A 476 6.85 -38.23 3.54
CA ARG A 476 6.88 -39.56 4.16
C ARG A 476 6.04 -39.61 5.44
N ALA A 477 5.74 -38.45 6.03
CA ALA A 477 4.90 -38.37 7.23
C ALA A 477 3.47 -38.88 7.00
N LEU A 478 3.02 -39.01 5.75
CA LEU A 478 1.75 -39.64 5.41
C LEU A 478 1.79 -41.18 5.47
N LEU A 479 2.98 -41.80 5.38
CA LEU A 479 3.12 -43.25 5.40
C LEU A 479 3.11 -43.78 6.84
N PRO A 480 2.38 -44.88 7.13
CA PRO A 480 2.39 -45.48 8.46
C PRO A 480 3.80 -45.94 8.85
N SER A 481 4.24 -45.63 10.07
CA SER A 481 5.59 -45.94 10.57
C SER A 481 5.92 -47.45 10.61
N ASN A 482 4.89 -48.29 10.62
CA ASN A 482 4.97 -49.76 10.70
C ASN A 482 4.42 -50.45 9.45
N TYR A 483 4.43 -49.78 8.28
CA TYR A 483 3.90 -50.36 7.05
C TYR A 483 4.71 -51.61 6.65
N VAL A 484 4.08 -52.78 6.79
CA VAL A 484 4.51 -54.03 6.16
C VAL A 484 3.74 -54.15 4.86
N ALA A 485 4.43 -54.34 3.74
CA ALA A 485 3.80 -54.57 2.44
C ALA A 485 2.94 -55.83 2.53
N LEU A 486 1.64 -55.64 2.76
CA LEU A 486 0.63 -56.69 2.67
C LEU A 486 0.37 -56.96 1.18
N ASP A 487 0.13 -58.22 0.83
CA ASP A 487 -0.18 -58.63 -0.54
C ASP A 487 -1.43 -57.85 -1.03
N ALA A 488 -1.28 -57.15 -2.16
CA ALA A 488 -2.33 -56.33 -2.77
C ALA A 488 -3.62 -57.12 -3.03
N ALA A 489 -3.52 -58.44 -3.22
CA ALA A 489 -4.66 -59.34 -3.42
C ALA A 489 -5.53 -59.54 -2.17
N GLN A 490 -5.07 -59.15 -0.98
CA GLN A 490 -5.73 -59.41 0.30
C GLN A 490 -6.41 -58.18 0.93
N ILE A 491 -6.29 -56.99 0.31
CA ILE A 491 -6.82 -55.74 0.88
C ILE A 491 -8.07 -55.30 0.11
N ASN A 492 -9.20 -55.18 0.81
CA ASN A 492 -10.44 -54.65 0.23
C ASN A 492 -10.30 -53.15 -0.11
N LEU A 493 -10.96 -52.70 -1.18
CA LEU A 493 -11.03 -51.29 -1.55
C LEU A 493 -11.69 -50.47 -0.42
N PRO A 494 -11.00 -49.48 0.18
CA PRO A 494 -11.57 -48.62 1.21
C PRO A 494 -12.79 -47.86 0.69
N THR A 495 -13.76 -47.60 1.57
CA THR A 495 -15.03 -46.91 1.22
C THR A 495 -14.84 -45.47 0.71
N LEU A 496 -13.69 -44.87 0.99
CA LEU A 496 -13.29 -43.53 0.55
C LEU A 496 -12.61 -43.51 -0.83
N LEU A 497 -12.43 -44.67 -1.45
CA LEU A 497 -11.91 -44.83 -2.81
C LEU A 497 -12.96 -45.50 -3.70
N HIS A 498 -12.93 -45.17 -4.99
CA HIS A 498 -13.64 -45.94 -6.01
C HIS A 498 -12.73 -46.19 -7.21
N ARG A 499 -13.03 -47.27 -7.94
CA ARG A 499 -12.47 -47.52 -9.27
C ARG A 499 -13.38 -46.89 -10.30
N GLU A 500 -12.80 -46.08 -11.17
CA GLU A 500 -13.45 -45.53 -12.35
C GLU A 500 -13.85 -46.70 -13.26
N VAL A 501 -15.16 -46.89 -13.45
CA VAL A 501 -15.65 -47.88 -14.41
C VAL A 501 -15.36 -47.33 -15.80
N ALA A 502 -14.70 -48.12 -16.65
CA ALA A 502 -14.52 -47.80 -18.06
C ALA A 502 -15.87 -47.87 -18.79
N ASP A 503 -16.75 -46.90 -18.52
CA ASP A 503 -18.04 -46.83 -19.20
C ASP A 503 -17.82 -46.29 -20.61
N GLY A 504 -17.85 -47.22 -21.57
CA GLY A 504 -18.02 -46.96 -23.01
C GLY A 504 -19.36 -46.32 -23.38
N VAL A 505 -20.01 -45.62 -22.45
CA VAL A 505 -21.18 -44.80 -22.68
C VAL A 505 -20.92 -43.48 -21.95
N LYS A 506 -20.34 -42.51 -22.67
CA LYS A 506 -20.61 -41.10 -22.36
C LYS A 506 -22.13 -41.01 -22.24
N LYS A 507 -22.68 -40.82 -21.04
CA LYS A 507 -24.09 -40.45 -20.90
C LYS A 507 -24.28 -39.26 -21.83
N ALA A 508 -25.10 -39.43 -22.85
CA ALA A 508 -25.62 -38.35 -23.67
C ALA A 508 -26.62 -37.53 -22.85
N GLY A 509 -26.19 -37.05 -21.68
CA GLY A 509 -26.69 -35.79 -21.14
C GLY A 509 -25.78 -34.74 -21.74
N GLY A 510 -26.35 -33.76 -22.44
CA GLY A 510 -25.57 -32.70 -23.06
C GLY A 510 -24.49 -32.22 -22.10
N HIS A 511 -23.23 -32.27 -22.52
CA HIS A 511 -22.30 -31.30 -21.99
C HIS A 511 -22.95 -29.96 -22.35
N ASP A 512 -23.58 -29.30 -21.38
CA ASP A 512 -23.87 -27.89 -21.52
C ASP A 512 -22.59 -27.27 -22.02
N ASP A 513 -22.65 -26.62 -23.18
CA ASP A 513 -21.51 -25.95 -23.76
C ASP A 513 -20.90 -25.11 -22.64
N PRO A 514 -19.64 -25.35 -22.21
CA PRO A 514 -19.04 -24.62 -21.09
C PRO A 514 -19.06 -23.10 -21.30
N ASN A 515 -19.33 -22.63 -22.53
CA ASN A 515 -19.62 -21.24 -22.86
C ASN A 515 -20.93 -20.67 -22.28
N HIS A 516 -21.85 -21.49 -21.75
CA HIS A 516 -23.13 -21.06 -21.17
C HIS A 516 -23.17 -21.05 -19.63
N LEU A 517 -22.08 -21.40 -18.95
CA LEU A 517 -22.00 -21.32 -17.49
C LEU A 517 -21.39 -19.99 -17.03
N GLU A 518 -22.06 -19.31 -16.10
CA GLU A 518 -21.56 -18.09 -15.47
C GLU A 518 -21.13 -18.38 -14.02
N THR A 519 -20.00 -17.78 -13.61
CA THR A 519 -19.55 -17.84 -12.21
C THR A 519 -19.98 -16.58 -11.47
N LEU A 520 -20.69 -16.75 -10.35
CA LEU A 520 -21.21 -15.67 -9.53
C LEU A 520 -20.56 -15.65 -8.13
N VAL A 521 -20.49 -14.47 -7.53
CA VAL A 521 -19.96 -14.26 -6.17
C VAL A 521 -21.10 -13.79 -5.27
N PHE A 522 -21.37 -14.55 -4.21
CA PHE A 522 -22.37 -14.22 -3.20
C PHE A 522 -21.69 -13.80 -1.90
N LYS A 523 -21.93 -12.55 -1.47
CA LYS A 523 -21.44 -12.04 -0.19
C LYS A 523 -22.49 -12.30 0.90
N LEU A 524 -22.10 -13.04 1.93
CA LEU A 524 -22.97 -13.37 3.07
C LEU A 524 -22.48 -12.65 4.32
N SER A 525 -23.39 -11.99 5.04
CA SER A 525 -23.06 -11.28 6.28
C SER A 525 -22.64 -12.26 7.39
N SER A 526 -21.53 -11.97 8.06
CA SER A 526 -21.07 -12.76 9.21
C SER A 526 -22.08 -12.75 10.37
N ASP A 527 -22.79 -11.65 10.58
CA ASP A 527 -23.82 -11.56 11.63
C ASP A 527 -25.06 -12.38 11.28
N ALA A 528 -25.47 -12.37 10.00
CA ALA A 528 -26.57 -13.21 9.52
C ALA A 528 -26.24 -14.70 9.69
N LEU A 529 -25.02 -15.12 9.31
CA LEU A 529 -24.57 -16.50 9.48
C LEU A 529 -24.47 -16.90 10.96
N ARG A 530 -24.00 -16.00 11.83
CA ARG A 530 -23.92 -16.24 13.27
C ARG A 530 -25.31 -16.41 13.88
N SER A 531 -26.26 -15.54 13.51
CA SER A 531 -27.65 -15.62 13.95
C SER A 531 -28.32 -16.91 13.47
N LEU A 532 -28.19 -17.24 12.18
CA LEU A 532 -28.75 -18.46 11.61
C LEU A 532 -28.20 -19.72 12.30
N LYS A 533 -26.87 -19.78 12.52
CA LYS A 533 -26.26 -20.88 13.27
C LYS A 533 -26.82 -20.99 14.69
N GLY A 534 -27.02 -19.85 15.36
CA GLY A 534 -27.61 -19.80 16.69
C GLY A 534 -29.02 -20.42 16.74
N GLU A 535 -29.85 -20.14 15.75
CA GLU A 535 -31.17 -20.77 15.63
C GLU A 535 -31.07 -22.26 15.29
N VAL A 536 -30.23 -22.64 14.33
CA VAL A 536 -30.05 -24.05 13.93
C VAL A 536 -29.63 -24.93 15.11
N ILE A 537 -28.75 -24.44 15.99
CA ILE A 537 -28.30 -25.20 17.16
C ILE A 537 -29.45 -25.54 18.12
N LYS A 538 -30.49 -24.70 18.21
CA LYS A 538 -31.66 -24.96 19.07
C LYS A 538 -32.50 -26.15 18.59
N HIS A 539 -32.41 -26.49 17.30
CA HIS A 539 -33.16 -27.57 16.67
C HIS A 539 -32.27 -28.81 16.39
N LEU A 540 -31.03 -28.81 16.89
CA LEU A 540 -30.10 -29.92 16.70
C LEU A 540 -30.43 -31.05 17.68
N ASP A 541 -30.49 -32.28 17.18
CA ASP A 541 -30.48 -33.47 18.04
C ASP A 541 -29.05 -33.69 18.58
N THR A 542 -28.82 -33.24 19.81
CA THR A 542 -27.51 -33.27 20.45
C THR A 542 -27.05 -34.68 20.82
N ASP A 543 -27.97 -35.65 20.89
CA ASP A 543 -27.63 -37.04 21.17
C ASP A 543 -26.99 -37.71 19.94
N GLU A 544 -27.38 -37.28 18.73
CA GLU A 544 -26.75 -37.74 17.48
C GLU A 544 -25.48 -36.96 17.11
N VAL A 545 -25.54 -35.62 17.17
CA VAL A 545 -24.44 -34.74 16.78
C VAL A 545 -24.32 -33.61 17.78
N PRO A 546 -23.22 -33.50 18.54
CA PRO A 546 -23.15 -32.56 19.67
C PRO A 546 -23.02 -31.08 19.25
N TRP A 547 -22.59 -30.79 18.03
CA TRP A 547 -22.41 -29.43 17.53
C TRP A 547 -22.30 -29.40 16.00
N VAL A 548 -22.59 -28.23 15.42
CA VAL A 548 -22.37 -27.94 13.99
C VAL A 548 -21.52 -26.67 13.81
N SER A 549 -20.72 -26.62 12.74
CA SER A 549 -19.95 -25.44 12.35
C SER A 549 -20.79 -24.45 11.54
N THR A 550 -20.28 -23.23 11.37
CA THR A 550 -20.88 -22.25 10.45
C THR A 550 -20.86 -22.78 9.01
N SER A 551 -19.80 -23.50 8.63
CA SER A 551 -19.68 -24.13 7.31
C SER A 551 -20.73 -25.22 7.10
N ASP A 552 -21.06 -26.02 8.12
CA ASP A 552 -22.08 -27.09 7.99
C ASP A 552 -23.45 -26.49 7.67
N VAL A 553 -23.81 -25.42 8.36
CA VAL A 553 -25.06 -24.67 8.16
C VAL A 553 -25.07 -24.02 6.77
N LEU A 554 -23.97 -23.36 6.40
CA LEU A 554 -23.85 -22.70 5.10
C LEU A 554 -23.92 -23.70 3.94
N TYR A 555 -23.25 -24.85 4.06
CA TYR A 555 -23.27 -25.89 3.03
C TYR A 555 -24.69 -26.44 2.86
N GLY A 556 -25.42 -26.68 3.97
CA GLY A 556 -26.82 -27.10 3.92
C GLY A 556 -27.70 -26.08 3.19
N LEU A 557 -27.53 -24.79 3.48
CA LEU A 557 -28.27 -23.72 2.83
C LEU A 557 -27.98 -23.61 1.33
N LEU A 558 -26.69 -23.64 0.94
CA LEU A 558 -26.28 -23.59 -0.47
C LEU A 558 -26.77 -24.82 -1.24
N TRP A 559 -26.67 -26.00 -0.63
CA TRP A 559 -27.13 -27.24 -1.24
C TRP A 559 -28.65 -27.24 -1.46
N ALA A 560 -29.41 -26.73 -0.48
CA ALA A 560 -30.85 -26.55 -0.61
C ALA A 560 -31.21 -25.57 -1.73
N ALA A 561 -30.51 -24.44 -1.83
CA ALA A 561 -30.74 -23.43 -2.86
C ALA A 561 -30.48 -23.98 -4.28
N VAL A 562 -29.35 -24.70 -4.48
CA VAL A 562 -29.03 -25.34 -5.77
C VAL A 562 -30.08 -26.39 -6.12
N THR A 563 -30.42 -27.26 -5.17
CA THR A 563 -31.41 -28.33 -5.38
C THR A 563 -32.78 -27.76 -5.73
N TYR A 564 -33.19 -26.69 -5.06
CA TYR A 564 -34.45 -26.01 -5.34
C TYR A 564 -34.47 -25.37 -6.74
N ALA A 565 -33.39 -24.71 -7.15
CA ALA A 565 -33.29 -24.12 -8.49
C ALA A 565 -33.38 -25.19 -9.60
N GLU A 566 -32.67 -26.31 -9.45
CA GLU A 566 -32.74 -27.44 -10.39
C GLU A 566 -34.17 -28.01 -10.50
N ASP A 567 -34.85 -28.19 -9.36
CA ASP A 567 -36.20 -28.76 -9.36
C ASP A 567 -37.22 -27.81 -10.01
N GLN A 568 -37.08 -26.48 -9.85
CA GLN A 568 -37.93 -25.49 -10.54
C GLN A 568 -37.77 -25.55 -12.07
N GLU A 569 -36.53 -25.66 -12.58
CA GLU A 569 -36.27 -25.79 -14.02
C GLU A 569 -36.80 -27.10 -14.59
N ARG A 570 -36.66 -28.21 -13.86
CA ARG A 570 -37.23 -29.50 -14.30
C ARG A 570 -38.77 -29.44 -14.38
N MET A 571 -39.41 -28.77 -13.41
CA MET A 571 -40.87 -28.62 -13.41
C MET A 571 -41.36 -27.75 -14.57
N SER A 572 -40.65 -26.67 -14.91
CA SER A 572 -41.00 -25.81 -16.04
C SER A 572 -40.75 -26.49 -17.40
N ALA A 573 -39.70 -27.29 -17.53
CA ALA A 573 -39.45 -28.12 -18.71
C ALA A 573 -40.50 -29.23 -18.89
N ALA A 574 -40.91 -29.89 -17.80
CA ALA A 574 -41.93 -30.94 -17.82
C ALA A 574 -43.33 -30.42 -18.21
N THR A 575 -43.62 -29.14 -17.98
CA THR A 575 -44.87 -28.51 -18.46
C THR A 575 -44.89 -28.21 -19.96
N LEU A 576 -43.73 -28.19 -20.63
CA LEU A 576 -43.60 -27.84 -22.05
C LEU A 576 -43.67 -29.06 -22.99
N ASP A 577 -43.40 -30.27 -22.51
CA ASP A 577 -43.54 -31.51 -23.30
C ASP A 577 -44.12 -32.67 -22.46
N PRO A 578 -45.45 -32.85 -22.46
CA PRO A 578 -46.14 -33.90 -21.70
C PRO A 578 -45.78 -35.33 -22.14
N GLY A 579 -45.12 -35.50 -23.30
CA GLY A 579 -44.83 -36.80 -23.91
C GLY A 579 -43.62 -37.54 -23.33
N GLN A 580 -42.77 -36.87 -22.54
CA GLN A 580 -41.64 -37.48 -21.82
C GLN A 580 -41.98 -37.85 -20.38
N GLN A 581 -43.22 -38.24 -20.10
CA GLN A 581 -43.58 -38.90 -18.84
C GLN A 581 -43.09 -40.35 -18.84
N GLY A 582 -41.78 -40.53 -18.74
CA GLY A 582 -41.15 -41.83 -18.61
C GLY A 582 -39.74 -41.66 -18.09
N ILE A 583 -39.52 -42.05 -16.83
CA ILE A 583 -38.25 -42.00 -16.08
C ILE A 583 -38.02 -40.66 -15.31
N SER A 584 -39.04 -40.13 -14.63
CA SER A 584 -38.80 -39.22 -13.49
C SER A 584 -38.66 -40.06 -12.21
N GLY A 585 -37.53 -40.73 -12.09
CA GLY A 585 -37.04 -41.07 -10.76
C GLY A 585 -36.77 -39.74 -10.06
N ARG A 586 -37.71 -39.23 -9.26
CA ARG A 586 -37.36 -38.32 -8.17
C ARG A 586 -36.25 -39.04 -7.44
N ASN A 587 -34.99 -38.61 -7.62
CA ASN A 587 -33.92 -39.16 -6.83
C ASN A 587 -34.30 -38.78 -5.40
N THR A 588 -34.84 -39.74 -4.65
CA THR A 588 -35.37 -39.46 -3.30
C THR A 588 -34.25 -38.96 -2.40
N VAL A 589 -33.01 -39.28 -2.79
CA VAL A 589 -31.78 -38.98 -2.09
C VAL A 589 -30.90 -38.08 -2.98
N ARG A 590 -30.32 -37.07 -2.36
CA ARG A 590 -29.30 -36.18 -2.92
C ARG A 590 -27.96 -36.42 -2.23
N GLN A 591 -26.88 -36.23 -2.98
CA GLN A 591 -25.51 -36.43 -2.52
C GLN A 591 -24.65 -35.19 -2.73
N MET A 592 -23.98 -34.75 -1.66
CA MET A 592 -23.00 -33.67 -1.71
C MET A 592 -21.63 -34.19 -1.32
N ARG A 593 -20.61 -33.88 -2.13
CA ARG A 593 -19.22 -34.21 -1.84
C ARG A 593 -18.44 -32.98 -1.38
N PHE A 594 -17.50 -33.18 -0.47
CA PHE A 594 -16.61 -32.12 -0.01
C PHE A 594 -15.29 -32.70 0.52
N PRO A 595 -14.15 -32.01 0.32
CA PRO A 595 -12.87 -32.43 0.86
C PRO A 595 -12.83 -32.19 2.38
N VAL A 596 -12.21 -33.12 3.10
CA VAL A 596 -11.97 -33.07 4.54
C VAL A 596 -10.46 -33.08 4.77
N ASN A 597 -9.94 -32.02 5.37
CA ASN A 597 -8.54 -31.93 5.78
C ASN A 597 -8.24 -32.99 6.86
N VAL A 598 -7.19 -33.79 6.65
CA VAL A 598 -6.84 -34.92 7.54
C VAL A 598 -5.64 -34.66 8.44
N ARG A 599 -4.98 -33.50 8.35
CA ARG A 599 -3.73 -33.19 9.07
C ARG A 599 -3.82 -33.44 10.58
N SER A 600 -4.88 -32.92 11.21
CA SER A 600 -5.12 -33.07 12.66
C SER A 600 -5.75 -34.41 13.05
N ARG A 601 -6.20 -35.19 12.06
CA ARG A 601 -6.90 -36.47 12.26
C ARG A 601 -5.95 -37.66 12.28
N LEU A 602 -4.75 -37.49 11.72
CA LEU A 602 -3.69 -38.49 11.73
C LEU A 602 -3.05 -38.65 13.11
N ARG A 603 -2.41 -39.81 13.34
CA ARG A 603 -1.67 -40.15 14.57
C ARG A 603 -0.29 -40.72 14.21
N PRO A 604 0.81 -39.97 14.48
CA PRO A 604 0.83 -38.59 14.98
C PRO A 604 0.20 -37.61 13.96
N PRO A 605 -0.30 -36.44 14.41
CA PRO A 605 -0.85 -35.44 13.49
C PRO A 605 0.26 -34.86 12.60
N LEU A 606 -0.10 -34.50 11.37
CA LEU A 606 0.81 -33.76 10.49
C LEU A 606 1.01 -32.33 11.00
N PRO A 607 2.14 -31.67 10.63
CA PRO A 607 2.29 -30.25 10.85
C PRO A 607 1.07 -29.48 10.30
N LYS A 608 0.60 -28.49 11.07
CA LYS A 608 -0.56 -27.66 10.65
C LYS A 608 -0.37 -27.05 9.27
N ASN A 609 0.87 -26.65 8.98
CA ASN A 609 1.28 -26.01 7.73
C ASN A 609 2.00 -26.98 6.77
N TYR A 610 1.77 -28.30 6.90
CA TYR A 610 2.27 -29.30 5.96
C TYR A 610 1.88 -28.91 4.52
N LEU A 611 2.88 -28.83 3.64
CA LEU A 611 2.76 -28.28 2.28
C LEU A 611 2.25 -29.29 1.25
N GLY A 612 2.26 -30.58 1.56
CA GLY A 612 1.67 -31.59 0.68
C GLY A 612 0.14 -31.64 0.76
N SER A 613 -0.46 -32.39 -0.15
CA SER A 613 -1.91 -32.66 -0.11
C SER A 613 -2.23 -33.65 1.02
N ALA A 614 -3.12 -33.26 1.93
CA ALA A 614 -3.58 -34.07 3.05
C ALA A 614 -5.08 -33.88 3.27
N PHE A 615 -5.87 -34.46 2.35
CA PHE A 615 -7.33 -34.51 2.43
C PHE A 615 -7.88 -35.83 1.88
N VAL A 616 -9.11 -36.15 2.27
CA VAL A 616 -9.96 -37.17 1.62
C VAL A 616 -11.31 -36.54 1.28
N VAL A 617 -12.13 -37.20 0.47
CA VAL A 617 -13.45 -36.67 0.09
C VAL A 617 -14.54 -37.41 0.86
N ALA A 618 -15.32 -36.66 1.65
CA ALA A 618 -16.51 -37.18 2.31
C ALA A 618 -17.74 -36.98 1.42
N LEU A 619 -18.77 -37.79 1.66
CA LEU A 619 -20.05 -37.74 0.96
C LEU A 619 -21.18 -37.66 1.98
N ALA A 620 -21.94 -36.56 1.96
CA ALA A 620 -23.18 -36.43 2.69
C ALA A 620 -24.34 -36.86 1.80
N THR A 621 -25.29 -37.58 2.38
CA THR A 621 -26.45 -38.15 1.70
C THR A 621 -27.70 -37.75 2.47
N VAL A 622 -28.64 -37.03 1.85
CA VAL A 622 -29.87 -36.54 2.49
C VAL A 622 -31.07 -36.78 1.58
N ASP A 623 -32.28 -36.78 2.12
CA ASP A 623 -33.49 -36.84 1.31
C ASP A 623 -33.75 -35.51 0.58
N ASN A 624 -34.21 -35.56 -0.67
CA ASN A 624 -34.55 -34.37 -1.46
C ASN A 624 -35.59 -33.50 -0.75
N THR A 625 -36.52 -34.12 -0.01
CA THR A 625 -37.55 -33.40 0.74
C THR A 625 -36.97 -32.51 1.83
N ASP A 626 -35.93 -32.96 2.55
CA ASP A 626 -35.29 -32.15 3.58
C ASP A 626 -34.66 -30.88 2.98
N LEU A 627 -34.07 -30.98 1.79
CA LEU A 627 -33.49 -29.84 1.09
C LEU A 627 -34.55 -28.85 0.58
N ILE A 628 -35.65 -29.36 0.02
CA ILE A 628 -36.75 -28.50 -0.46
C ILE A 628 -37.49 -27.84 0.71
N ASP A 629 -37.63 -28.53 1.84
CA ASP A 629 -38.29 -27.99 3.04
C ASP A 629 -37.55 -26.78 3.62
N ILE A 630 -36.21 -26.73 3.51
CA ILE A 630 -35.41 -25.56 3.93
C ILE A 630 -35.88 -24.27 3.23
N ILE A 631 -36.28 -24.37 1.96
CA ILE A 631 -36.63 -23.19 1.12
C ILE A 631 -38.14 -22.91 1.12
N THR A 632 -38.98 -23.94 1.18
CA THR A 632 -40.41 -23.83 0.86
C THR A 632 -41.34 -23.78 2.06
N LYS A 633 -40.86 -24.13 3.26
CA LYS A 633 -41.68 -24.17 4.48
C LYS A 633 -41.63 -22.84 5.25
N ASP A 634 -42.41 -22.77 6.31
CA ASP A 634 -42.34 -21.69 7.28
C ASP A 634 -41.00 -21.71 8.05
N ALA A 635 -40.68 -20.60 8.71
CA ALA A 635 -39.37 -20.39 9.31
C ALA A 635 -38.94 -21.49 10.29
N GLU A 636 -39.85 -22.01 11.12
CA GLU A 636 -39.51 -23.03 12.13
C GLU A 636 -39.22 -24.38 11.47
N ALA A 637 -40.06 -24.79 10.53
CA ALA A 637 -39.86 -26.01 9.75
C ALA A 637 -38.58 -25.95 8.88
N SER A 638 -38.31 -24.80 8.25
CA SER A 638 -37.09 -24.58 7.46
C SER A 638 -35.83 -24.69 8.30
N ILE A 639 -35.79 -24.09 9.50
CA ILE A 639 -34.64 -24.16 10.41
C ILE A 639 -34.45 -25.61 10.90
N THR A 640 -35.54 -26.31 11.21
CA THR A 640 -35.48 -27.71 11.65
C THR A 640 -34.94 -28.62 10.54
N ALA A 641 -35.37 -28.43 9.29
CA ALA A 641 -34.82 -29.15 8.14
C ALA A 641 -33.33 -28.84 7.93
N LEU A 642 -32.95 -27.56 8.04
CA LEU A 642 -31.54 -27.14 7.95
C LEU A 642 -30.68 -27.77 9.05
N ALA A 643 -31.21 -27.90 10.27
CA ALA A 643 -30.51 -28.57 11.37
C ALA A 643 -30.23 -30.04 11.07
N ARG A 644 -31.22 -30.78 10.51
CA ARG A 644 -31.02 -32.19 10.08
C ARG A 644 -29.96 -32.32 8.99
N VAL A 645 -30.02 -31.45 7.97
CA VAL A 645 -29.03 -31.45 6.89
C VAL A 645 -27.63 -31.11 7.40
N ALA A 646 -27.49 -30.07 8.23
CA ALA A 646 -26.21 -29.69 8.83
C ALA A 646 -25.64 -30.79 9.75
N ALA A 647 -26.48 -31.45 10.54
CA ALA A 647 -26.09 -32.60 11.35
C ALA A 647 -25.58 -33.76 10.48
N THR A 648 -26.24 -34.05 9.36
CA THR A 648 -25.83 -35.11 8.42
C THR A 648 -24.47 -34.79 7.78
N ILE A 649 -24.23 -33.54 7.40
CA ILE A 649 -22.93 -33.08 6.89
C ILE A 649 -21.85 -33.28 7.96
N ARG A 650 -22.10 -32.83 9.19
CA ARG A 650 -21.16 -33.01 10.32
C ARG A 650 -20.88 -34.48 10.61
N LYS A 651 -21.92 -35.33 10.66
CA LYS A 651 -21.79 -36.78 10.85
C LYS A 651 -20.89 -37.40 9.77
N SER A 652 -21.08 -37.00 8.52
CA SER A 652 -20.25 -37.44 7.39
C SER A 652 -18.79 -36.98 7.47
N ILE A 653 -18.51 -35.81 8.07
CA ILE A 653 -17.15 -35.36 8.37
C ILE A 653 -16.52 -36.18 9.51
N LEU A 654 -17.32 -36.54 10.53
CA LEU A 654 -16.84 -37.26 11.71
C LEU A 654 -16.48 -38.72 11.43
N THR A 655 -17.02 -39.33 10.37
CA THR A 655 -16.62 -40.69 9.94
C THR A 655 -15.17 -40.73 9.44
N ILE A 656 -14.64 -39.61 8.97
CA ILE A 656 -13.24 -39.49 8.55
C ILE A 656 -12.35 -39.39 9.78
N ASN A 657 -11.81 -40.51 10.25
CA ASN A 657 -10.92 -40.57 11.41
C ASN A 657 -9.55 -41.14 11.01
N ASN A 658 -8.61 -41.23 11.96
CA ASN A 658 -7.25 -41.76 11.72
C ASN A 658 -7.27 -43.09 10.96
N LYS A 659 -8.07 -44.04 11.46
CA LYS A 659 -8.17 -45.39 10.90
C LYS A 659 -8.65 -45.38 9.44
N ALA A 660 -9.68 -44.60 9.13
CA ALA A 660 -10.19 -44.49 7.76
C ALA A 660 -9.14 -43.93 6.80
N VAL A 661 -8.29 -43.00 7.25
CA VAL A 661 -7.21 -42.44 6.44
C VAL A 661 -6.06 -43.43 6.29
N GLU A 662 -5.67 -44.13 7.37
CA GLU A 662 -4.66 -45.19 7.32
C GLU A 662 -5.06 -46.34 6.38
N GLU A 663 -6.34 -46.72 6.34
CA GLU A 663 -6.85 -47.72 5.39
C GLU A 663 -6.68 -47.25 3.93
N VAL A 664 -6.97 -45.98 3.64
CA VAL A 664 -6.77 -45.39 2.30
C VAL A 664 -5.29 -45.39 1.93
N VAL A 665 -4.43 -44.82 2.79
CA VAL A 665 -3.00 -44.73 2.51
C VAL A 665 -2.38 -46.13 2.39
N GLY A 666 -2.72 -47.05 3.30
CA GLY A 666 -2.24 -48.42 3.29
C GLY A 666 -2.65 -49.18 2.03
N PHE A 667 -3.91 -49.00 1.58
CA PHE A 667 -4.37 -49.56 0.32
C PHE A 667 -3.57 -49.02 -0.87
N LEU A 668 -3.46 -47.69 -1.00
CA LEU A 668 -2.72 -47.04 -2.09
C LEU A 668 -1.24 -47.45 -2.11
N ALA A 669 -0.60 -47.54 -0.94
CA ALA A 669 0.78 -47.99 -0.82
C ALA A 669 0.98 -49.45 -1.30
N ALA A 670 -0.04 -50.31 -1.12
CA ALA A 670 0.00 -51.72 -1.51
C ALA A 670 -0.26 -51.95 -3.01
N GLN A 671 -0.99 -51.06 -3.70
CA GLN A 671 -1.32 -51.28 -5.11
C GLN A 671 -0.12 -51.05 -6.03
N ASP A 672 0.05 -51.92 -7.02
CA ASP A 672 1.07 -51.76 -8.06
C ASP A 672 0.63 -50.90 -9.25
N ASP A 673 -0.64 -50.52 -9.32
CA ASP A 673 -1.19 -49.59 -10.32
C ASP A 673 -2.29 -48.75 -9.65
N LEU A 674 -2.15 -47.42 -9.73
CA LEU A 674 -3.12 -46.47 -9.18
C LEU A 674 -4.07 -45.90 -10.25
N THR A 675 -3.90 -46.30 -11.51
CA THR A 675 -4.70 -45.82 -12.63
C THR A 675 -6.18 -46.16 -12.41
N GLY A 676 -7.04 -45.16 -12.61
CA GLY A 676 -8.49 -45.31 -12.41
C GLY A 676 -8.95 -45.32 -10.95
N LEU A 677 -8.05 -45.20 -9.95
CA LEU A 677 -8.47 -44.94 -8.57
C LEU A 677 -8.77 -43.46 -8.36
N LYS A 678 -9.89 -43.19 -7.70
CA LYS A 678 -10.36 -41.83 -7.40
C LYS A 678 -10.79 -41.73 -5.93
N LEU A 679 -10.54 -40.56 -5.33
CA LEU A 679 -11.01 -40.23 -3.99
C LEU A 679 -12.51 -39.90 -4.00
N GLY A 680 -13.24 -40.40 -3.00
CA GLY A 680 -14.70 -40.23 -2.87
C GLY A 680 -15.49 -41.26 -3.67
N LYS A 681 -16.80 -41.06 -3.87
CA LYS A 681 -17.65 -41.86 -4.76
C LYS A 681 -17.89 -41.15 -6.10
N GLN A 682 -18.27 -41.92 -7.13
CA GLN A 682 -18.36 -41.46 -8.53
C GLN A 682 -19.47 -40.42 -8.79
N ALA A 683 -20.59 -40.47 -8.07
CA ALA A 683 -21.72 -39.56 -8.25
C ALA A 683 -21.92 -38.65 -7.04
N ALA A 684 -22.01 -37.34 -7.28
CA ALA A 684 -22.49 -36.34 -6.34
C ALA A 684 -23.21 -35.26 -7.15
N ASP A 685 -24.34 -34.76 -6.64
CA ASP A 685 -25.10 -33.68 -7.27
C ASP A 685 -24.37 -32.35 -7.10
N VAL A 686 -23.78 -32.12 -5.92
CA VAL A 686 -23.09 -30.88 -5.58
C VAL A 686 -21.70 -31.16 -5.02
N SER A 687 -20.73 -30.32 -5.37
CA SER A 687 -19.38 -30.34 -4.83
C SER A 687 -19.07 -29.01 -4.17
N ILE A 688 -18.76 -29.03 -2.87
CA ILE A 688 -18.37 -27.82 -2.12
C ILE A 688 -16.92 -27.93 -1.68
N VAL A 689 -16.19 -26.82 -1.83
CA VAL A 689 -14.81 -26.67 -1.37
C VAL A 689 -14.70 -25.35 -0.62
N SER A 690 -14.05 -25.36 0.54
CA SER A 690 -13.89 -24.15 1.37
C SER A 690 -12.42 -23.77 1.54
N TRP A 691 -12.19 -22.46 1.44
CA TRP A 691 -10.90 -21.79 1.62
C TRP A 691 -10.92 -20.85 2.82
N ALA A 692 -11.98 -20.92 3.65
CA ALA A 692 -12.25 -19.92 4.70
C ALA A 692 -11.13 -19.81 5.75
N ASP A 693 -10.42 -20.91 6.03
CA ASP A 693 -9.41 -21.00 7.10
C ASP A 693 -8.00 -20.58 6.64
N GLU A 694 -7.83 -20.13 5.39
CA GLU A 694 -6.51 -19.88 4.83
C GLU A 694 -5.94 -18.48 5.16
N SER A 695 -6.79 -17.55 5.62
CA SER A 695 -6.39 -16.18 6.01
C SER A 695 -5.66 -15.38 4.92
N VAL A 696 -6.00 -15.61 3.64
CA VAL A 696 -5.30 -14.95 2.51
C VAL A 696 -5.40 -13.42 2.56
N TYR A 697 -6.53 -12.88 3.03
CA TYR A 697 -6.73 -11.42 3.17
C TYR A 697 -5.93 -10.79 4.32
N GLU A 698 -5.45 -11.59 5.26
CA GLU A 698 -4.67 -11.11 6.41
C GLU A 698 -3.17 -11.06 6.12
N LEU A 699 -2.73 -11.63 5.00
CA LEU A 699 -1.33 -11.69 4.60
C LEU A 699 -0.77 -10.28 4.34
N ASP A 700 0.32 -9.98 5.02
CA ASP A 700 1.11 -8.77 4.82
C ASP A 700 2.26 -9.05 3.86
N TRP A 701 2.20 -8.47 2.68
CA TRP A 701 3.20 -8.63 1.62
C TRP A 701 4.35 -7.61 1.72
N GLY A 702 4.46 -6.92 2.87
CA GLY A 702 5.47 -5.89 3.11
C GLY A 702 4.94 -4.49 2.81
N LYS A 703 5.69 -3.46 3.24
CA LYS A 703 5.25 -2.05 3.22
C LYS A 703 4.86 -1.52 1.84
N GLU A 704 5.46 -2.07 0.80
CA GLU A 704 5.31 -1.63 -0.59
C GLU A 704 4.05 -2.17 -1.28
N ILE A 705 3.49 -3.26 -0.74
CA ILE A 705 2.35 -3.99 -1.31
C ILE A 705 1.15 -3.94 -0.36
N GLY A 706 1.41 -4.09 0.94
CA GLY A 706 0.40 -4.12 1.99
C GLY A 706 -0.39 -5.43 1.99
N ARG A 707 -1.68 -5.33 2.30
CA ARG A 707 -2.61 -6.47 2.39
C ARG A 707 -3.54 -6.51 1.19
N CYS A 708 -4.09 -7.70 0.93
CA CYS A 708 -5.11 -7.86 -0.09
C CYS A 708 -6.38 -7.06 0.29
N GLU A 709 -7.01 -6.46 -0.71
CA GLU A 709 -8.31 -5.81 -0.53
C GLU A 709 -9.40 -6.87 -0.37
N ALA A 710 -10.21 -6.74 0.68
CA ALA A 710 -11.26 -7.69 1.08
C ALA A 710 -12.66 -7.26 0.61
#